data_AF-A0A1J3IZ24-F1
#
_entry.id   AF-A0A1J3IZ24-F1
#
_cell.length_a   1.000
_cell.length_b   1.000
_cell.length_c   1.000
_cell.angle_alpha   90.00
_cell.angle_beta   90.00
_cell.angle_gamma   90.00
#
_symmetry.space_group_name_H-M   'P 1'
#
loop_
_entity.id
_entity.type
_entity.pdbx_description
1 polymer ?
#
loop_
_entity_poly.entity_id
_entity_poly.type
_entity_poly.pdbx_seq_one_letter_code
_entity_poly.pdbx_strand_id
1 'polypeptide(L)'
;MAPPSDTATVRVLCPKLVLSGNQQPGTLQWLIGSPFFPPFTVVSTFRCIHQSPDFQLESDDLRKLLPKGFEVIGGLIVAEDSDAEKSALEAVKAARRLRKHISEGGELDNEKIVGASFDAGTGTIHFFISKTENSTKLEPVASVVYEDKSAKYLWENGCLLHCELPIKLPFYFPASSPSDSKEMFSNAIDGVITQFKEPNAVYIAETLKKASGDVPKPVVLRGKDFGFGADASNINRLPAADQVSDVKMLSCSHLCLNSKTAAVVNSVENADKIQVSVLLNRSEKSPTSGAPVAEYFPAMEEARLIVVDLNLDVLTYAPKELPLMHAVSNLVLPALVDQLYSLKNIILPHLLMEHPKLRIYHFNPPGVLHPITTIYELNYGETEMKQVDVRKSLHMRLGLPLDRPLLRTANALDLSVNDDSRSNIKKRGSILLKDVHIGIPSSGVSEGVASLIQGSYEYYHYLQDGFDDSGWGCAYRSLQTIISWFRLQHYTSIAVPSHREIQQTLVEIGDKDPSFIGSREWIGAIELSFVLDKLLGVSCKIMNFRSGSELPEKCRELAMHFETQGTPIMIGGGVLAYTLLGVDYDEGSGDCAFLILDPHYTGSEDHRKIVNGGWCGWKKAVDSKGKSFFLHNKFYNLLLPQRPNMV
;
A
#
# COMPACT_ATOMS: atom_id res chain seq x y z
N MET A 1 19.54 -19.35 -44.48
CA MET A 1 18.46 -18.71 -43.69
C MET A 1 19.11 -18.06 -42.49
N ALA A 2 19.11 -16.73 -42.43
CA ALA A 2 19.46 -16.02 -41.20
C ALA A 2 18.44 -16.40 -40.10
N PRO A 3 18.84 -16.50 -38.83
CA PRO A 3 17.89 -16.75 -37.75
C PRO A 3 16.85 -15.61 -37.75
N PRO A 4 15.57 -15.89 -37.40
CA PRO A 4 14.56 -14.85 -37.29
C PRO A 4 15.07 -13.79 -36.32
N SER A 5 15.01 -12.52 -36.74
CA SER A 5 15.33 -11.39 -35.87
C SER A 5 14.45 -11.49 -34.63
N ASP A 6 15.05 -11.65 -33.46
CA ASP A 6 14.38 -11.62 -32.16
C ASP A 6 13.70 -10.26 -31.99
N THR A 7 12.42 -10.17 -32.37
CA THR A 7 11.67 -8.93 -32.32
C THR A 7 11.27 -8.65 -30.86
N ALA A 8 11.75 -7.53 -30.31
CA ALA A 8 11.51 -7.20 -28.91
C ALA A 8 10.01 -6.99 -28.63
N THR A 9 9.53 -7.56 -27.52
CA THR A 9 8.16 -7.43 -27.02
C THR A 9 8.20 -6.79 -25.63
N VAL A 10 7.38 -5.76 -25.41
CA VAL A 10 7.23 -5.12 -24.09
C VAL A 10 5.98 -5.65 -23.42
N ARG A 11 6.09 -6.07 -22.16
CA ARG A 11 4.95 -6.51 -21.35
C ARG A 11 4.63 -5.46 -20.30
N VAL A 12 3.37 -5.05 -20.18
CA VAL A 12 2.93 -4.05 -19.21
C VAL A 12 1.94 -4.69 -18.25
N LEU A 13 2.31 -4.75 -16.98
CA LEU A 13 1.48 -5.31 -15.91
C LEU A 13 0.62 -4.23 -15.24
N CYS A 14 1.01 -2.96 -15.24
CA CYS A 14 0.19 -1.91 -14.65
C CYS A 14 -0.96 -1.50 -15.63
N PRO A 15 -2.25 -1.63 -15.24
CA PRO A 15 -3.39 -1.41 -16.16
C PRO A 15 -3.51 0.02 -16.70
N LYS A 16 -2.96 0.98 -15.96
CA LYS A 16 -2.80 2.37 -16.38
C LYS A 16 -1.41 2.78 -15.90
N LEU A 17 -0.48 2.98 -16.84
CA LEU A 17 0.74 3.73 -16.54
C LEU A 17 0.30 5.06 -15.89
N VAL A 18 1.07 5.57 -14.93
CA VAL A 18 0.75 6.78 -14.15
C VAL A 18 0.67 7.99 -15.10
N LEU A 19 -0.37 8.09 -15.92
CA LEU A 19 -0.56 9.06 -16.98
C LEU A 19 -1.88 9.74 -16.65
N SER A 20 -1.82 10.70 -15.74
CA SER A 20 -2.96 11.58 -15.48
C SER A 20 -3.21 12.43 -16.73
N GLY A 21 -4.46 12.62 -17.15
CA GLY A 21 -4.82 13.37 -18.36
C GLY A 21 -4.32 14.83 -18.43
N ASN A 22 -3.74 15.36 -17.35
CA ASN A 22 -3.17 16.72 -17.24
C ASN A 22 -1.64 16.73 -17.10
N GLN A 23 -0.89 15.75 -17.64
CA GLN A 23 0.57 15.80 -17.54
C GLN A 23 1.16 16.90 -18.39
N GLN A 24 2.02 17.71 -17.77
CA GLN A 24 2.80 18.69 -18.50
C GLN A 24 3.78 17.98 -19.43
N PRO A 25 3.93 18.45 -20.67
CA PRO A 25 4.97 17.97 -21.57
C PRO A 25 6.36 17.99 -20.90
N GLY A 26 7.21 17.04 -21.30
CA GLY A 26 8.54 16.86 -20.69
C GLY A 26 8.54 16.12 -19.34
N THR A 27 7.38 15.69 -18.83
CA THR A 27 7.31 14.88 -17.60
C THR A 27 8.00 13.53 -17.81
N LEU A 28 9.02 13.24 -17.00
CA LEU A 28 9.75 11.98 -16.98
C LEU A 28 9.16 10.99 -15.97
N GLN A 29 9.07 9.73 -16.35
CA GLN A 29 8.71 8.61 -15.47
C GLN A 29 9.72 7.47 -15.61
N TRP A 30 9.98 6.80 -14.50
CA TRP A 30 10.81 5.61 -14.45
C TRP A 30 9.95 4.38 -14.65
N LEU A 31 10.35 3.53 -15.59
CA LEU A 31 9.74 2.24 -15.81
C LEU A 31 10.38 1.23 -14.85
N ILE A 32 9.57 0.69 -13.95
CA ILE A 32 10.00 -0.28 -12.94
C ILE A 32 9.73 -1.69 -13.46
N GLY A 33 10.74 -2.55 -13.39
CA GLY A 33 10.68 -3.95 -13.76
C GLY A 33 11.33 -4.83 -12.71
N SER A 34 11.61 -6.07 -13.08
CA SER A 34 12.40 -6.99 -12.26
C SER A 34 13.33 -7.80 -13.17
N PRO A 35 14.56 -8.10 -12.72
CA PRO A 35 15.45 -9.01 -13.44
C PRO A 35 14.91 -10.46 -13.48
N PHE A 36 13.89 -10.76 -12.68
CA PHE A 36 13.28 -12.09 -12.60
C PHE A 36 12.09 -12.30 -13.54
N PHE A 37 11.67 -11.26 -14.26
CA PHE A 37 10.63 -11.38 -15.29
C PHE A 37 11.24 -11.50 -16.67
N PRO A 38 10.47 -11.94 -17.68
CA PRO A 38 10.88 -11.80 -19.07
C PRO A 38 11.38 -10.37 -19.35
N PRO A 39 12.43 -10.20 -20.17
CA PRO A 39 12.99 -8.88 -20.47
C PRO A 39 11.91 -7.87 -20.88
N PHE A 40 12.07 -6.62 -20.46
CA PHE A 40 11.16 -5.52 -20.78
C PHE A 40 9.73 -5.66 -20.21
N THR A 41 9.59 -6.36 -19.08
CA THR A 41 8.33 -6.39 -18.31
C THR A 41 8.26 -5.19 -17.37
N VAL A 42 7.34 -4.27 -17.65
CA VAL A 42 7.01 -3.11 -16.82
C VAL A 42 5.97 -3.50 -15.77
N VAL A 43 6.37 -3.45 -14.49
CA VAL A 43 5.53 -3.79 -13.34
C VAL A 43 4.79 -2.56 -12.81
N SER A 44 5.46 -1.42 -12.74
CA SER A 44 4.91 -0.15 -12.27
C SER A 44 5.68 1.03 -12.87
N THR A 45 5.21 2.26 -12.63
CA THR A 45 5.95 3.47 -12.99
C THR A 45 5.99 4.49 -11.88
N PHE A 46 7.14 5.14 -11.72
CA PHE A 46 7.31 6.23 -10.76
C PHE A 46 7.59 7.52 -11.51
N ARG A 47 6.78 8.54 -11.28
CA ARG A 47 6.99 9.87 -11.84
C ARG A 47 8.20 10.54 -11.19
N CYS A 48 9.05 11.16 -12.01
CA CYS A 48 10.04 12.11 -11.53
C CYS A 48 9.35 13.42 -11.14
N ILE A 49 9.54 13.87 -9.90
CA ILE A 49 8.83 15.04 -9.36
C ILE A 49 9.41 16.34 -9.93
N HIS A 50 10.70 16.36 -10.25
CA HIS A 50 11.40 17.52 -10.79
C HIS A 50 11.52 17.41 -12.31
N GLN A 51 11.26 18.50 -13.05
CA GLN A 51 11.42 18.55 -14.51
C GLN A 51 12.88 18.32 -14.93
N SER A 52 13.83 18.81 -14.14
CA SER A 52 15.26 18.49 -14.27
C SER A 52 15.68 17.62 -13.08
N PRO A 53 15.79 16.29 -13.24
CA PRO A 53 16.12 15.40 -12.13
C PRO A 53 17.55 15.64 -11.65
N ASP A 54 17.70 15.87 -10.35
CA ASP A 54 18.94 15.54 -9.66
C ASP A 54 19.02 14.02 -9.55
N PHE A 55 19.85 13.39 -10.40
CA PHE A 55 19.96 11.94 -10.48
C PHE A 55 20.50 11.30 -9.19
N GLN A 56 21.28 12.03 -8.40
CA GLN A 56 21.77 11.52 -7.13
C GLN A 56 20.62 11.46 -6.12
N LEU A 57 19.90 12.56 -5.94
CA LEU A 57 18.74 12.61 -5.05
C LEU A 57 17.66 11.60 -5.46
N GLU A 58 17.39 11.52 -6.77
CA GLU A 58 16.41 10.58 -7.32
C GLU A 58 16.84 9.12 -7.10
N SER A 59 18.14 8.81 -7.22
CA SER A 59 18.65 7.48 -6.92
C SER A 59 18.49 7.13 -5.44
N ASP A 60 18.72 8.10 -4.54
CA ASP A 60 18.60 7.90 -3.10
C ASP A 60 17.14 7.72 -2.66
N ASP A 61 16.21 8.43 -3.29
CA ASP A 61 14.78 8.23 -3.10
C ASP A 61 14.34 6.84 -3.60
N LEU A 62 14.76 6.43 -4.79
CA LEU A 62 14.37 5.14 -5.36
C LEU A 62 14.95 3.95 -4.57
N ARG A 63 16.18 4.04 -4.06
CA ARG A 63 16.75 3.03 -3.16
C ARG A 63 15.93 2.82 -1.90
N LYS A 64 15.33 3.90 -1.38
CA LYS A 64 14.45 3.84 -0.19
C LYS A 64 13.08 3.27 -0.55
N LEU A 65 12.51 3.72 -1.66
CA LEU A 65 11.12 3.45 -2.04
C LEU A 65 10.92 2.05 -2.60
N LEU A 66 11.83 1.61 -3.47
CA LEU A 66 11.68 0.40 -4.27
C LEU A 66 12.26 -0.82 -3.55
N PRO A 67 11.45 -1.85 -3.25
CA PRO A 67 11.95 -3.10 -2.69
C PRO A 67 13.00 -3.75 -3.60
N LYS A 68 14.07 -4.29 -3.01
CA LYS A 68 15.03 -5.11 -3.76
C LYS A 68 14.30 -6.30 -4.40
N GLY A 69 14.72 -6.63 -5.61
CA GLY A 69 14.01 -7.55 -6.51
C GLY A 69 13.21 -6.83 -7.60
N PHE A 70 13.04 -5.51 -7.47
CA PHE A 70 12.62 -4.62 -8.56
C PHE A 70 13.73 -3.63 -8.89
N GLU A 71 13.73 -3.13 -10.13
CA GLU A 71 14.72 -2.17 -10.61
C GLU A 71 14.14 -1.22 -11.66
N VAL A 72 14.85 -0.12 -11.93
CA VAL A 72 14.54 0.75 -13.07
C VAL A 72 15.04 0.08 -14.34
N ILE A 73 14.13 -0.26 -15.25
CA ILE A 73 14.43 -0.91 -16.54
C ILE A 73 14.35 0.07 -17.74
N GLY A 74 13.90 1.30 -17.49
CA GLY A 74 13.64 2.26 -18.55
C GLY A 74 13.08 3.59 -18.09
N GLY A 75 12.78 4.44 -19.06
CA GLY A 75 12.15 5.74 -18.86
C GLY A 75 11.03 5.98 -19.86
N LEU A 76 10.06 6.81 -19.46
CA LEU A 76 8.98 7.32 -20.29
C LEU A 76 8.94 8.84 -20.20
N ILE A 77 8.88 9.53 -21.33
CA ILE A 77 8.69 10.98 -21.39
C ILE A 77 7.36 11.31 -22.07
N VAL A 78 6.64 12.30 -21.53
CA VAL A 78 5.48 12.90 -22.20
C VAL A 78 5.99 13.82 -23.30
N ALA A 79 5.71 13.48 -24.56
CA ALA A 79 6.23 14.19 -25.72
C ALA A 79 5.64 15.61 -25.84
N GLU A 80 6.51 16.56 -26.16
CA GLU A 80 6.12 17.94 -26.56
C GLU A 80 5.73 18.03 -28.03
N ASP A 81 6.38 17.23 -28.88
CA ASP A 81 6.27 17.23 -30.34
C ASP A 81 5.82 15.85 -30.87
N SER A 82 5.57 15.74 -32.17
CA SER A 82 5.22 14.47 -32.84
C SER A 82 6.39 13.47 -33.00
N ASP A 83 7.59 13.79 -32.51
CA ASP A 83 8.75 12.90 -32.58
C ASP A 83 8.89 12.01 -31.33
N ALA A 84 8.19 10.87 -31.39
CA ALA A 84 8.20 9.87 -30.33
C ALA A 84 9.57 9.20 -30.12
N GLU A 85 10.40 9.07 -31.17
CA GLU A 85 11.71 8.43 -31.05
C GLU A 85 12.70 9.33 -30.29
N LYS A 86 12.68 10.64 -30.58
CA LYS A 86 13.50 11.63 -29.86
C LYS A 86 13.18 11.65 -28.37
N SER A 87 11.90 11.71 -28.02
CA SER A 87 11.43 11.72 -26.62
C SER A 87 11.81 10.41 -25.90
N ALA A 88 11.64 9.27 -26.56
CA ALA A 88 12.08 7.98 -26.02
C ALA A 88 13.61 7.90 -25.83
N LEU A 89 14.39 8.52 -26.72
CA LEU A 89 15.85 8.54 -26.62
C LEU A 89 16.33 9.38 -25.42
N GLU A 90 15.67 10.50 -25.15
CA GLU A 90 15.91 11.29 -23.95
C GLU A 90 15.57 10.51 -22.68
N ALA A 91 14.45 9.78 -22.69
CA ALA A 91 14.04 8.91 -21.58
C ALA A 91 15.06 7.80 -21.30
N VAL A 92 15.60 7.15 -22.35
CA VAL A 92 16.69 6.17 -22.23
C VAL A 92 17.94 6.77 -21.62
N LYS A 93 18.36 7.96 -22.10
CA LYS A 93 19.56 8.65 -21.57
C LYS A 93 19.39 8.96 -20.08
N ALA A 94 18.22 9.44 -19.68
CA ALA A 94 17.92 9.71 -18.27
C ALA A 94 17.95 8.42 -17.43
N ALA A 95 17.32 7.35 -17.91
CA ALA A 95 17.31 6.05 -17.21
C ALA A 95 18.72 5.47 -17.06
N ARG A 96 19.59 5.58 -18.08
CA ARG A 96 21.02 5.19 -17.96
C ARG A 96 21.73 5.94 -16.87
N ARG A 97 21.60 7.27 -16.86
CA ARG A 97 22.24 8.13 -15.85
C ARG A 97 21.78 7.75 -14.44
N LEU A 98 20.48 7.55 -14.26
CA LEU A 98 19.92 7.14 -12.98
C LEU A 98 20.45 5.77 -12.54
N ARG A 99 20.45 4.76 -13.43
CA ARG A 99 20.96 3.42 -13.12
C ARG A 99 22.44 3.43 -12.74
N LYS A 100 23.26 4.27 -13.38
CA LYS A 100 24.67 4.47 -13.00
C LYS A 100 24.82 4.95 -11.55
N HIS A 101 23.93 5.83 -11.09
CA HIS A 101 23.94 6.29 -9.70
C HIS A 101 23.46 5.18 -8.75
N ILE A 102 22.39 4.44 -9.10
CA ILE A 102 21.84 3.35 -8.27
C ILE A 102 22.86 2.20 -8.09
N SER A 103 23.56 1.82 -9.17
CA SER A 103 24.51 0.70 -9.20
C SER A 103 25.93 1.07 -8.76
N GLU A 104 26.15 2.25 -8.16
CA GLU A 104 27.46 2.74 -7.67
C GLU A 104 28.58 2.66 -8.72
N GLY A 105 28.26 2.89 -10.00
CA GLY A 105 29.26 2.95 -11.08
C GLY A 105 29.66 1.62 -11.73
N GLY A 106 28.89 0.52 -11.55
CA GLY A 106 29.09 -0.71 -12.33
C GLY A 106 28.98 -0.50 -13.85
N GLU A 107 29.70 -1.31 -14.64
CA GLU A 107 29.63 -1.28 -16.12
C GLU A 107 28.23 -1.69 -16.59
N LEU A 108 27.48 -0.74 -17.15
CA LEU A 108 26.11 -0.94 -17.67
C LEU A 108 26.07 -0.94 -19.21
N ASP A 109 27.23 -0.97 -19.86
CA ASP A 109 27.42 -0.63 -21.29
C ASP A 109 26.64 -1.55 -22.26
N ASN A 110 26.32 -2.77 -21.82
CA ASN A 110 25.63 -3.80 -22.61
C ASN A 110 24.16 -4.03 -22.21
N GLU A 111 23.62 -3.29 -21.25
CA GLU A 111 22.26 -3.53 -20.78
C GLU A 111 21.22 -2.82 -21.66
N LYS A 112 20.24 -3.61 -22.10
CA LYS A 112 19.13 -3.13 -22.93
C LYS A 112 18.16 -2.33 -22.07
N ILE A 113 17.80 -1.12 -22.52
CA ILE A 113 16.92 -0.22 -21.78
C ILE A 113 15.68 0.11 -22.59
N VAL A 114 14.54 0.14 -21.91
CA VAL A 114 13.25 0.52 -22.49
C VAL A 114 13.15 2.06 -22.52
N GLY A 115 12.94 2.61 -23.70
CA GLY A 115 12.53 4.01 -23.90
C GLY A 115 11.08 4.06 -24.31
N ALA A 116 10.31 4.93 -23.68
CA ALA A 116 8.92 5.14 -24.07
C ALA A 116 8.61 6.63 -24.25
N SER A 117 7.68 6.90 -25.15
CA SER A 117 7.15 8.24 -25.39
C SER A 117 5.64 8.19 -25.30
N PHE A 118 5.05 9.06 -24.49
CA PHE A 118 3.60 9.22 -24.39
C PHE A 118 3.16 10.44 -25.20
N ASP A 119 2.27 10.22 -26.17
CA ASP A 119 1.62 11.29 -26.91
C ASP A 119 0.33 11.70 -26.19
N ALA A 120 0.31 12.90 -25.63
CA ALA A 120 -0.83 13.43 -24.90
C ALA A 120 -2.05 13.73 -25.81
N GLY A 121 -1.84 13.94 -27.11
CA GLY A 121 -2.91 14.23 -28.07
C GLY A 121 -3.68 12.99 -28.51
N THR A 122 -2.99 11.87 -28.68
CA THR A 122 -3.59 10.58 -29.08
C THR A 122 -3.84 9.63 -27.91
N GLY A 123 -3.18 9.86 -26.77
CA GLY A 123 -3.20 8.96 -25.62
C GLY A 123 -2.40 7.67 -25.85
N THR A 124 -1.62 7.56 -26.93
CA THR A 124 -0.84 6.36 -27.26
C THR A 124 0.58 6.44 -26.72
N ILE A 125 1.12 5.28 -26.35
CA ILE A 125 2.50 5.14 -25.88
C ILE A 125 3.29 4.36 -26.93
N HIS A 126 4.41 4.94 -27.35
CA HIS A 126 5.35 4.32 -28.27
C HIS A 126 6.54 3.80 -27.49
N PHE A 127 6.80 2.50 -27.58
CA PHE A 127 7.92 1.85 -26.91
C PHE A 127 9.05 1.54 -27.89
N PHE A 128 10.26 1.68 -27.38
CA PHE A 128 11.50 1.49 -28.08
C PHE A 128 12.54 0.80 -27.18
N ILE A 129 13.50 0.12 -27.80
CA ILE A 129 14.61 -0.53 -27.08
C ILE A 129 15.94 0.06 -27.53
N SER A 130 16.77 0.45 -26.55
CA SER A 130 18.16 0.79 -26.80
C SER A 130 19.07 -0.38 -26.43
N LYS A 131 19.87 -0.88 -27.38
CA LYS A 131 20.76 -2.03 -27.17
C LYS A 131 22.10 -1.69 -26.52
N THR A 132 22.66 -0.52 -26.79
CA THR A 132 24.01 -0.12 -26.32
C THR A 132 24.06 1.35 -25.92
N GLU A 133 25.00 1.71 -25.05
CA GLU A 133 25.15 3.09 -24.55
C GLU A 133 25.31 4.12 -25.67
N ASN A 134 26.11 3.80 -26.69
CA ASN A 134 26.51 4.71 -27.76
C ASN A 134 25.56 4.74 -28.96
N SER A 135 24.52 3.89 -29.00
CA SER A 135 23.56 3.91 -30.11
C SER A 135 22.59 5.07 -29.95
N THR A 136 22.57 5.97 -30.93
CA THR A 136 21.53 7.01 -31.07
C THR A 136 20.27 6.48 -31.75
N LYS A 137 20.33 5.29 -32.37
CA LYS A 137 19.18 4.63 -32.99
C LYS A 137 18.48 3.74 -31.99
N LEU A 138 17.17 3.89 -31.91
CA LEU A 138 16.31 3.02 -31.12
C LEU A 138 15.62 1.99 -32.03
N GLU A 139 15.42 0.79 -31.50
CA GLU A 139 14.65 -0.24 -32.21
C GLU A 139 13.18 -0.17 -31.77
N PRO A 140 12.22 0.00 -32.69
CA PRO A 140 10.82 -0.02 -32.35
C PRO A 140 10.42 -1.41 -31.84
N VAL A 141 9.55 -1.43 -30.83
CA VAL A 141 9.02 -2.67 -30.26
C VAL A 141 7.97 -3.26 -31.21
N ALA A 142 8.04 -4.57 -31.48
CA ALA A 142 7.16 -5.21 -32.44
C ALA A 142 5.75 -5.47 -31.90
N SER A 143 5.63 -5.69 -30.59
CA SER A 143 4.33 -5.84 -29.93
C SER A 143 4.37 -5.41 -28.46
N VAL A 144 3.25 -4.88 -27.97
CA VAL A 144 3.06 -4.53 -26.56
C VAL A 144 1.93 -5.40 -26.01
N VAL A 145 2.21 -6.13 -24.94
CA VAL A 145 1.24 -7.03 -24.29
C VAL A 145 0.84 -6.43 -22.95
N TYR A 146 -0.44 -6.07 -22.83
CA TYR A 146 -1.04 -5.66 -21.56
C TYR A 146 -1.60 -6.90 -20.84
N GLU A 147 -1.23 -7.09 -19.58
CA GLU A 147 -1.68 -8.22 -18.77
C GLU A 147 -2.93 -7.85 -17.97
N ASP A 148 -4.03 -8.58 -18.16
CA ASP A 148 -5.28 -8.31 -17.44
C ASP A 148 -5.24 -8.82 -15.99
N LYS A 149 -4.43 -9.85 -15.71
CA LYS A 149 -4.32 -10.52 -14.40
C LYS A 149 -2.96 -10.27 -13.75
N SER A 150 -2.53 -9.02 -13.72
CA SER A 150 -1.21 -8.57 -13.27
C SER A 150 -0.83 -9.02 -11.87
N ALA A 151 -1.76 -8.93 -10.91
CA ALA A 151 -1.50 -9.34 -9.54
C ALA A 151 -1.32 -10.86 -9.42
N LYS A 152 -2.05 -11.64 -10.23
CA LYS A 152 -1.83 -13.09 -10.34
C LYS A 152 -0.44 -13.35 -10.92
N TYR A 153 -0.08 -12.67 -12.02
CA TYR A 153 1.23 -12.82 -12.66
C TYR A 153 2.39 -12.62 -11.67
N LEU A 154 2.29 -11.61 -10.80
CA LEU A 154 3.32 -11.30 -9.80
C LEU A 154 3.34 -12.28 -8.62
N TRP A 155 2.19 -12.55 -8.01
CA TRP A 155 2.13 -13.23 -6.71
C TRP A 155 1.93 -14.75 -6.78
N GLU A 156 1.63 -15.31 -7.95
CA GLU A 156 1.56 -16.76 -8.14
C GLU A 156 2.95 -17.40 -7.92
N ASN A 157 3.98 -16.80 -8.52
CA ASN A 157 5.36 -17.28 -8.48
C ASN A 157 6.30 -16.44 -7.61
N GLY A 158 5.80 -15.37 -6.98
CA GLY A 158 6.57 -14.47 -6.12
C GLY A 158 6.33 -14.71 -4.63
N CYS A 159 7.33 -14.37 -3.81
CA CYS A 159 7.24 -14.30 -2.36
C CYS A 159 7.95 -13.04 -1.82
N LEU A 160 7.62 -12.67 -0.59
CA LEU A 160 8.24 -11.57 0.14
C LEU A 160 9.22 -12.11 1.17
N LEU A 161 10.40 -11.49 1.27
CA LEU A 161 11.31 -11.68 2.39
C LEU A 161 11.29 -10.43 3.26
N HIS A 162 11.08 -10.63 4.56
CA HIS A 162 10.96 -9.57 5.56
C HIS A 162 12.07 -9.74 6.61
N CYS A 163 12.79 -8.66 6.91
CA CYS A 163 13.85 -8.66 7.91
C CYS A 163 13.75 -7.41 8.77
N GLU A 164 13.37 -7.59 10.03
CA GLU A 164 13.38 -6.56 11.06
C GLU A 164 14.68 -6.72 11.88
N LEU A 165 15.46 -5.65 12.00
CA LEU A 165 16.75 -5.68 12.69
C LEU A 165 16.94 -4.40 13.53
N PRO A 166 16.60 -4.44 14.83
CA PRO A 166 16.91 -3.35 15.74
C PRO A 166 18.39 -3.40 16.15
N ILE A 167 19.08 -2.27 16.00
CA ILE A 167 20.50 -2.09 16.30
C ILE A 167 20.64 -0.93 17.26
N LYS A 168 21.29 -1.18 18.40
CA LYS A 168 21.79 -0.12 19.28
C LYS A 168 23.25 0.12 18.95
N LEU A 169 23.55 1.25 18.34
CA LEU A 169 24.89 1.56 17.86
C LEU A 169 25.59 2.53 18.82
N PRO A 170 26.43 2.05 19.75
CA PRO A 170 27.29 2.92 20.55
C PRO A 170 28.49 3.38 19.73
N PHE A 171 28.85 4.65 19.86
CA PHE A 171 30.15 5.16 19.39
C PHE A 171 30.67 6.25 20.33
N TYR A 172 31.99 6.39 20.35
CA TYR A 172 32.71 7.35 21.19
C TYR A 172 33.36 8.41 20.32
N PHE A 173 33.46 9.64 20.85
CA PHE A 173 34.24 10.71 20.22
C PHE A 173 34.87 11.62 21.29
N PRO A 174 35.97 12.32 20.97
CA PRO A 174 36.59 13.28 21.89
C PRO A 174 35.65 14.41 22.30
N ALA A 175 35.56 14.69 23.60
CA ALA A 175 34.77 15.82 24.10
C ALA A 175 35.29 17.18 23.63
N SER A 176 36.60 17.24 23.32
CA SER A 176 37.32 18.39 22.76
C SER A 176 36.93 18.71 21.32
N SER A 177 36.50 17.72 20.54
CA SER A 177 36.20 17.84 19.09
C SER A 177 34.82 17.27 18.72
N PRO A 178 33.71 17.96 19.05
CA PRO A 178 32.36 17.50 18.69
C PRO A 178 32.12 17.36 17.17
N SER A 179 32.92 18.03 16.33
CA SER A 179 32.89 17.88 14.87
C SER A 179 33.13 16.45 14.41
N ASP A 180 33.96 15.72 15.14
CA ASP A 180 34.46 14.39 14.75
C ASP A 180 33.39 13.31 14.96
N SER A 181 32.35 13.63 15.73
CA SER A 181 31.20 12.76 15.98
C SER A 181 30.54 12.25 14.68
N LYS A 182 30.51 13.07 13.63
CA LYS A 182 29.94 12.71 12.32
C LYS A 182 30.75 11.64 11.61
N GLU A 183 32.07 11.75 11.66
CA GLU A 183 32.99 10.78 11.08
C GLU A 183 32.96 9.47 11.88
N MET A 184 33.02 9.56 13.21
CA MET A 184 32.94 8.39 14.10
C MET A 184 31.63 7.62 13.92
N PHE A 185 30.51 8.32 13.79
CA PHE A 185 29.21 7.69 13.50
C PHE A 185 29.21 7.01 12.13
N SER A 186 29.77 7.64 11.10
CA SER A 186 29.89 7.04 9.77
C SER A 186 30.73 5.77 9.78
N ASN A 187 31.89 5.80 10.45
CA ASN A 187 32.75 4.64 10.62
C ASN A 187 32.06 3.50 11.40
N ALA A 188 31.25 3.84 12.40
CA ALA A 188 30.47 2.86 13.17
C ALA A 188 29.42 2.16 12.30
N ILE A 189 28.73 2.91 11.41
CA ILE A 189 27.80 2.34 10.42
C ILE A 189 28.52 1.42 9.44
N ASP A 190 29.67 1.84 8.91
CA ASP A 190 30.45 1.03 7.97
C ASP A 190 30.99 -0.25 8.63
N GLY A 191 31.29 -0.20 9.93
CA GLY A 191 31.60 -1.37 10.76
C GLY A 191 30.43 -2.36 10.84
N VAL A 192 29.19 -1.87 11.02
CA VAL A 192 27.99 -2.72 10.99
C VAL A 192 27.78 -3.36 9.61
N ILE A 193 27.94 -2.57 8.53
CA ILE A 193 27.81 -3.06 7.16
C ILE A 193 28.82 -4.18 6.87
N THR A 194 30.05 -4.02 7.38
CA THR A 194 31.10 -5.04 7.25
C THR A 194 30.72 -6.33 7.97
N GLN A 195 30.12 -6.25 9.15
CA GLN A 195 29.67 -7.41 9.92
C GLN A 195 28.62 -8.27 9.18
N PHE A 196 27.75 -7.68 8.36
CA PHE A 196 26.81 -8.47 7.54
C PHE A 196 27.52 -9.37 6.51
N LYS A 197 28.73 -9.01 6.11
CA LYS A 197 29.53 -9.79 5.14
C LYS A 197 30.55 -10.71 5.82
N GLU A 198 30.64 -10.70 7.15
CA GLU A 198 31.60 -11.52 7.87
C GLU A 198 31.23 -13.02 7.83
N PRO A 199 32.24 -13.93 7.85
CA PRO A 199 32.02 -15.37 7.90
C PRO A 199 31.16 -15.86 9.08
N ASN A 200 31.16 -15.10 10.18
CA ASN A 200 30.47 -15.39 11.43
C ASN A 200 28.99 -14.93 11.42
N ALA A 201 28.55 -14.18 10.42
CA ALA A 201 27.17 -13.79 10.27
C ALA A 201 26.31 -15.02 9.97
N VAL A 202 25.14 -15.10 10.58
CA VAL A 202 24.20 -16.20 10.43
C VAL A 202 22.82 -15.62 10.14
N TYR A 203 22.16 -16.17 9.12
CA TYR A 203 20.86 -15.78 8.67
C TYR A 203 19.90 -16.94 8.84
N ILE A 204 18.80 -16.73 9.56
CA ILE A 204 17.75 -17.74 9.74
C ILE A 204 16.56 -17.32 8.90
N ALA A 205 16.17 -18.17 7.96
CA ALA A 205 14.97 -17.99 7.15
C ALA A 205 13.86 -18.94 7.62
N GLU A 206 12.68 -18.38 7.92
CA GLU A 206 11.53 -19.14 8.41
C GLU A 206 10.20 -18.62 7.84
N THR A 207 9.16 -19.45 7.87
CA THR A 207 7.83 -19.06 7.37
C THR A 207 7.06 -18.29 8.43
N LEU A 208 6.38 -17.20 8.04
CA LEU A 208 5.61 -16.35 8.95
C LEU A 208 4.22 -16.91 9.31
N LYS A 209 3.71 -17.87 8.55
CA LYS A 209 2.37 -18.44 8.76
C LYS A 209 2.45 -19.76 9.53
N LYS A 210 1.95 -19.78 10.77
CA LYS A 210 1.61 -21.02 11.46
C LYS A 210 0.33 -21.59 10.85
N ALA A 211 0.46 -22.37 9.77
CA ALA A 211 -0.64 -23.25 9.37
C ALA A 211 -0.79 -24.39 10.38
N SER A 212 -1.99 -24.95 10.50
CA SER A 212 -2.33 -26.11 11.34
C SER A 212 -1.76 -27.45 10.83
N GLY A 213 -0.65 -27.42 10.08
CA GLY A 213 0.03 -28.57 9.50
C GLY A 213 1.55 -28.54 9.77
N ASP A 214 2.30 -29.46 9.14
CA ASP A 214 3.76 -29.51 9.25
C ASP A 214 4.39 -28.21 8.71
N VAL A 215 4.83 -27.35 9.62
CA VAL A 215 5.54 -26.11 9.30
C VAL A 215 6.94 -26.47 8.79
N PRO A 216 7.36 -25.93 7.61
CA PRO A 216 8.73 -26.10 7.13
C PRO A 216 9.75 -25.73 8.20
N LYS A 217 10.82 -26.53 8.33
CA LYS A 217 11.87 -26.25 9.31
C LYS A 217 12.61 -24.96 8.93
N PRO A 218 12.98 -24.11 9.90
CA PRO A 218 13.84 -22.96 9.63
C PRO A 218 15.14 -23.36 8.95
N VAL A 219 15.59 -22.55 7.99
CA VAL A 219 16.82 -22.75 7.24
C VAL A 219 17.89 -21.82 7.79
N VAL A 220 19.05 -22.37 8.14
CA VAL A 220 20.20 -21.60 8.65
C VAL A 220 21.23 -21.44 7.53
N LEU A 221 21.49 -20.20 7.16
CA LEU A 221 22.49 -19.80 6.16
C LEU A 221 23.65 -19.11 6.88
N ARG A 222 24.90 -19.44 6.51
CA ARG A 222 26.09 -18.82 7.12
C ARG A 222 26.73 -17.86 6.14
N GLY A 223 27.21 -16.72 6.63
CA GLY A 223 27.88 -15.69 5.84
C GLY A 223 29.10 -16.25 5.07
N LYS A 224 29.82 -17.21 5.64
CA LYS A 224 30.93 -17.90 4.97
C LYS A 224 30.53 -18.70 3.72
N ASP A 225 29.25 -19.07 3.61
CA ASP A 225 28.73 -19.79 2.45
C ASP A 225 28.30 -18.83 1.33
N PHE A 226 28.24 -17.52 1.59
CA PHE A 226 27.93 -16.52 0.59
C PHE A 226 29.18 -16.20 -0.24
N GLY A 227 29.14 -16.53 -1.53
CA GLY A 227 30.15 -16.14 -2.51
C GLY A 227 29.99 -14.66 -2.89
N PHE A 228 30.28 -13.74 -1.96
CA PHE A 228 30.22 -12.30 -2.21
C PHE A 228 31.14 -11.95 -3.40
N GLY A 229 30.57 -11.49 -4.52
CA GLY A 229 31.31 -11.08 -5.72
C GLY A 229 30.98 -11.80 -7.03
N ALA A 230 30.02 -12.73 -7.07
CA ALA A 230 29.52 -13.30 -8.33
C ALA A 230 28.42 -12.42 -8.94
N ASP A 231 28.63 -11.95 -10.17
CA ASP A 231 27.69 -11.12 -10.93
C ASP A 231 26.27 -11.72 -11.00
N ALA A 232 25.27 -10.89 -10.67
CA ALA A 232 23.84 -11.22 -10.77
C ALA A 232 23.39 -11.55 -12.21
N SER A 233 24.22 -11.25 -13.22
CA SER A 233 23.94 -11.55 -14.63
C SER A 233 24.01 -13.05 -14.98
N ASN A 234 24.54 -13.90 -14.09
CA ASN A 234 24.65 -15.36 -14.30
C ASN A 234 23.48 -16.19 -13.70
N ILE A 235 22.44 -15.54 -13.18
CA ILE A 235 21.30 -16.20 -12.48
C ILE A 235 20.53 -17.19 -13.39
N ASN A 236 20.62 -17.07 -14.72
CA ASN A 236 19.87 -17.89 -15.68
C ASN A 236 20.54 -19.24 -16.06
N ARG A 237 21.58 -19.71 -15.36
CA ARG A 237 22.27 -20.97 -15.71
C ARG A 237 22.53 -21.88 -14.51
N LEU A 238 21.49 -22.43 -13.91
CA LEU A 238 21.62 -23.60 -13.03
C LEU A 238 20.64 -24.71 -13.48
N PRO A 239 21.12 -25.96 -13.63
CA PRO A 239 20.28 -27.07 -14.09
C PRO A 239 19.25 -27.47 -13.02
N ALA A 240 18.15 -28.05 -13.48
CA ALA A 240 17.05 -28.54 -12.65
C ALA A 240 17.55 -29.46 -11.52
N ALA A 241 16.94 -29.31 -10.34
CA ALA A 241 17.30 -29.99 -9.12
C ALA A 241 17.02 -31.50 -9.21
N ASP A 242 18.03 -32.27 -9.62
CA ASP A 242 18.08 -33.71 -9.38
C ASP A 242 19.17 -34.03 -8.36
N GLN A 243 18.72 -34.39 -7.16
CA GLN A 243 19.44 -35.15 -6.13
C GLN A 243 20.74 -34.57 -5.53
N VAL A 244 20.68 -33.53 -4.68
CA VAL A 244 21.67 -33.36 -3.58
C VAL A 244 21.03 -32.70 -2.36
N SER A 245 21.29 -33.25 -1.18
CA SER A 245 20.87 -32.81 0.16
C SER A 245 21.57 -31.53 0.69
N ASP A 246 22.02 -30.65 -0.21
CA ASP A 246 22.75 -29.44 0.16
C ASP A 246 21.79 -28.28 0.44
N VAL A 247 21.87 -27.72 1.66
CA VAL A 247 21.16 -26.50 2.08
C VAL A 247 21.38 -25.33 1.11
N LYS A 248 22.47 -25.37 0.34
CA LYS A 248 22.83 -24.38 -0.69
C LYS A 248 21.87 -24.30 -1.88
N MET A 249 21.03 -25.33 -2.08
CA MET A 249 20.12 -25.43 -3.23
C MET A 249 18.64 -25.26 -2.85
N LEU A 250 18.31 -24.99 -1.58
CA LEU A 250 16.92 -24.78 -1.16
C LEU A 250 16.36 -23.48 -1.76
N SER A 251 15.26 -23.58 -2.49
CA SER A 251 14.51 -22.47 -3.05
C SER A 251 13.63 -21.78 -2.00
N CYS A 252 13.20 -20.55 -2.29
CA CYS A 252 12.24 -19.83 -1.44
C CYS A 252 10.90 -20.59 -1.31
N SER A 253 10.52 -21.38 -2.33
CA SER A 253 9.32 -22.23 -2.33
C SER A 253 9.29 -23.24 -1.19
N HIS A 254 10.45 -23.65 -0.67
CA HIS A 254 10.54 -24.53 0.50
C HIS A 254 9.84 -23.94 1.75
N LEU A 255 9.85 -22.62 1.91
CA LEU A 255 9.24 -21.92 3.04
C LEU A 255 7.86 -21.31 2.69
N CYS A 256 7.41 -21.47 1.45
CA CYS A 256 6.08 -21.03 0.99
C CYS A 256 5.06 -22.13 1.26
N LEU A 257 3.91 -21.78 1.86
CA LEU A 257 2.88 -22.77 2.19
C LEU A 257 2.02 -23.09 0.96
N ASN A 258 1.86 -24.38 0.64
CA ASN A 258 1.01 -24.84 -0.47
C ASN A 258 -0.51 -24.72 -0.19
N SER A 259 -0.93 -24.22 0.97
CA SER A 259 -2.34 -24.14 1.34
C SER A 259 -3.01 -22.86 0.84
N LYS A 260 -3.06 -22.65 -0.48
CA LYS A 260 -3.94 -21.62 -1.05
C LYS A 260 -5.13 -22.33 -1.71
N THR A 261 -6.28 -22.29 -1.04
CA THR A 261 -7.56 -22.62 -1.69
C THR A 261 -7.79 -21.64 -2.85
N ALA A 262 -8.41 -22.12 -3.94
CA ALA A 262 -8.57 -21.38 -5.21
C ALA A 262 -9.32 -20.04 -5.13
N ALA A 263 -9.78 -19.62 -3.94
CA ALA A 263 -10.55 -18.40 -3.71
C ALA A 263 -9.75 -17.24 -3.08
N VAL A 264 -8.44 -17.42 -2.79
CA VAL A 264 -7.62 -16.34 -2.23
C VAL A 264 -7.22 -15.36 -3.33
N VAL A 265 -7.58 -14.09 -3.17
CA VAL A 265 -7.17 -13.00 -4.06
C VAL A 265 -5.64 -12.90 -4.05
N ASN A 266 -5.01 -13.00 -5.23
CA ASN A 266 -3.57 -12.81 -5.39
C ASN A 266 -3.23 -11.34 -5.11
N SER A 267 -2.75 -11.06 -3.89
CA SER A 267 -2.40 -9.73 -3.42
C SER A 267 -1.16 -9.78 -2.53
N VAL A 268 -0.56 -8.62 -2.27
CA VAL A 268 0.61 -8.47 -1.40
C VAL A 268 0.34 -8.99 0.01
N GLU A 269 -0.85 -8.71 0.54
CA GLU A 269 -1.28 -9.10 1.89
C GLU A 269 -1.37 -10.63 2.02
N ASN A 270 -1.70 -11.32 0.93
CA ASN A 270 -1.83 -12.77 0.84
C ASN A 270 -0.59 -13.48 0.26
N ALA A 271 0.45 -12.72 -0.12
CA ALA A 271 1.71 -13.26 -0.61
C ALA A 271 2.36 -14.17 0.43
N ASP A 272 3.16 -15.12 -0.05
CA ASP A 272 3.96 -15.94 0.85
C ASP A 272 5.08 -15.07 1.45
N LYS A 273 5.23 -15.10 2.77
CA LYS A 273 6.17 -14.23 3.52
C LYS A 273 7.19 -15.09 4.26
N ILE A 274 8.47 -14.81 4.04
CA ILE A 274 9.62 -15.46 4.69
C ILE A 274 10.24 -14.44 5.64
N GLN A 275 10.29 -14.75 6.93
CA GLN A 275 11.05 -13.96 7.89
C GLN A 275 12.52 -14.32 7.78
N VAL A 276 13.38 -13.31 7.72
CA VAL A 276 14.83 -13.46 7.81
C VAL A 276 15.30 -12.77 9.09
N SER A 277 16.00 -13.51 9.93
CA SER A 277 16.62 -13.02 11.16
C SER A 277 18.14 -13.01 11.01
N VAL A 278 18.78 -11.90 11.37
CA VAL A 278 20.24 -11.74 11.32
C VAL A 278 20.84 -11.95 12.70
N LEU A 279 21.85 -12.82 12.80
CA LEU A 279 22.55 -13.15 14.04
C LEU A 279 24.08 -13.14 13.79
N LEU A 280 24.86 -12.95 14.85
CA LEU A 280 26.32 -13.07 14.82
C LEU A 280 26.75 -14.25 15.68
N ASN A 281 27.41 -15.24 15.07
CA ASN A 281 27.94 -16.37 15.80
C ASN A 281 29.27 -16.02 16.49
N ARG A 282 29.19 -15.65 17.77
CA ARG A 282 30.37 -15.40 18.62
C ARG A 282 30.93 -16.66 19.29
N SER A 283 30.40 -17.83 18.97
CA SER A 283 30.71 -19.11 19.64
C SER A 283 31.50 -20.11 18.76
N GLU A 284 31.79 -19.77 17.49
CA GLU A 284 32.70 -20.60 16.67
C GLU A 284 34.06 -20.62 17.35
N LYS A 285 34.57 -21.84 17.61
CA LYS A 285 35.78 -22.08 18.42
C LYS A 285 36.95 -21.22 17.94
N SER A 286 37.29 -20.17 18.69
CA SER A 286 38.67 -19.70 18.69
C SER A 286 39.56 -20.86 19.17
N PRO A 287 40.76 -21.06 18.58
CA PRO A 287 41.69 -22.10 19.03
C PRO A 287 42.07 -21.95 20.52
N THR A 288 41.82 -20.79 21.10
CA THR A 288 41.88 -20.51 22.53
C THR A 288 40.47 -20.52 23.13
N SER A 289 40.13 -21.52 23.93
CA SER A 289 38.97 -21.45 24.81
C SER A 289 39.22 -20.32 25.82
N GLY A 290 38.50 -19.21 25.67
CA GLY A 290 38.62 -18.06 26.55
C GLY A 290 37.30 -17.80 27.28
N ALA A 291 37.35 -17.68 28.60
CA ALA A 291 36.32 -16.97 29.35
C ALA A 291 36.08 -15.57 28.73
N PRO A 292 34.95 -14.89 28.99
CA PRO A 292 34.72 -13.52 28.51
C PRO A 292 35.92 -12.63 28.83
N VAL A 293 36.57 -12.11 27.79
CA VAL A 293 37.72 -11.21 27.94
C VAL A 293 37.19 -9.79 27.94
N ALA A 294 37.45 -9.06 29.02
CA ALA A 294 37.25 -7.62 29.06
C ALA A 294 38.53 -6.95 28.56
N GLU A 295 38.48 -6.36 27.38
CA GLU A 295 39.57 -5.53 26.87
C GLU A 295 39.39 -4.09 27.35
N TYR A 296 40.43 -3.54 27.99
CA TYR A 296 40.43 -2.15 28.45
C TYR A 296 41.16 -1.28 27.43
N PHE A 297 40.41 -0.36 26.82
CA PHE A 297 40.94 0.65 25.91
C PHE A 297 40.86 2.02 26.59
N PRO A 298 41.94 2.50 27.26
CA PRO A 298 41.93 3.80 27.90
C PRO A 298 41.77 4.90 26.85
N ALA A 299 40.78 5.78 27.03
CA ALA A 299 40.68 6.99 26.24
C ALA A 299 41.84 7.94 26.61
N MET A 300 42.55 8.45 25.61
CA MET A 300 43.68 9.39 25.81
C MET A 300 43.22 10.77 26.30
N GLU A 301 41.95 11.09 26.09
CA GLU A 301 41.28 12.33 26.51
C GLU A 301 39.83 12.04 26.91
N GLU A 302 39.12 13.04 27.45
CA GLU A 302 37.71 12.87 27.84
C GLU A 302 36.86 12.49 26.61
N ALA A 303 36.19 11.33 26.67
CA ALA A 303 35.37 10.81 25.59
C ALA A 303 33.88 10.90 25.92
N ARG A 304 33.06 11.29 24.93
CA ARG A 304 31.61 11.24 25.03
C ARG A 304 31.08 10.00 24.32
N LEU A 305 30.08 9.37 24.92
CA LEU A 305 29.35 8.23 24.35
C LEU A 305 28.00 8.70 23.83
N ILE A 306 27.67 8.33 22.60
CA ILE A 306 26.32 8.42 22.04
C ILE A 306 25.88 7.00 21.65
N VAL A 307 24.61 6.69 21.92
CA VAL A 307 23.98 5.44 21.49
C VAL A 307 22.82 5.80 20.56
N VAL A 308 22.91 5.36 19.31
CA VAL A 308 21.87 5.59 18.31
C VAL A 308 21.05 4.33 18.15
N ASP A 309 19.73 4.45 18.33
CA ASP A 309 18.78 3.38 18.04
C ASP A 309 18.44 3.39 16.55
N LEU A 310 18.86 2.35 15.82
CA LEU A 310 18.58 2.14 14.40
C LEU A 310 17.65 0.94 14.27
N ASN A 311 16.38 1.19 13.96
CA ASN A 311 15.42 0.12 13.69
C ASN A 311 15.31 -0.07 12.18
N LEU A 312 15.91 -1.14 11.67
CA LEU A 312 15.78 -1.54 10.28
C LEU A 312 14.55 -2.44 10.10
N ASP A 313 13.86 -2.26 8.98
CA ASP A 313 12.73 -3.07 8.55
C ASP A 313 12.73 -3.08 7.02
N VAL A 314 13.17 -4.19 6.44
CA VAL A 314 13.30 -4.33 4.99
C VAL A 314 12.37 -5.41 4.47
N LEU A 315 11.73 -5.09 3.35
CA LEU A 315 10.87 -5.98 2.60
C LEU A 315 11.41 -6.10 1.18
N THR A 316 11.62 -7.32 0.70
CA THR A 316 12.15 -7.60 -0.65
C THR A 316 11.27 -8.59 -1.39
N TYR A 317 11.32 -8.55 -2.73
CA TYR A 317 10.63 -9.49 -3.60
C TYR A 317 11.58 -10.52 -4.17
N ALA A 318 11.21 -11.81 -4.11
CA ALA A 318 11.94 -12.88 -4.77
C ALA A 318 10.98 -13.83 -5.50
N PRO A 319 11.38 -14.43 -6.63
CA PRO A 319 10.73 -15.61 -7.17
C PRO A 319 10.82 -16.76 -6.19
N LYS A 320 9.75 -17.56 -6.12
CA LYS A 320 9.69 -18.77 -5.31
C LYS A 320 10.79 -19.78 -5.65
N GLU A 321 11.18 -19.86 -6.91
CA GLU A 321 12.24 -20.77 -7.35
C GLU A 321 13.66 -20.21 -7.13
N LEU A 322 13.81 -18.96 -6.68
CA LEU A 322 15.12 -18.40 -6.38
C LEU A 322 15.72 -19.12 -5.16
N PRO A 323 16.99 -19.57 -5.22
CA PRO A 323 17.65 -20.14 -4.05
C PRO A 323 17.66 -19.15 -2.88
N LEU A 324 17.29 -19.62 -1.68
CA LEU A 324 17.21 -18.83 -0.44
C LEU A 324 18.52 -18.08 -0.15
N MET A 325 19.65 -18.73 -0.42
CA MET A 325 20.98 -18.13 -0.30
C MET A 325 21.11 -16.86 -1.14
N HIS A 326 20.73 -16.90 -2.42
CA HIS A 326 20.77 -15.74 -3.31
C HIS A 326 19.74 -14.69 -2.93
N ALA A 327 18.56 -15.09 -2.47
CA ALA A 327 17.54 -14.16 -2.00
C ALA A 327 18.06 -13.34 -0.80
N VAL A 328 18.74 -13.98 0.16
CA VAL A 328 19.34 -13.28 1.29
C VAL A 328 20.54 -12.45 0.85
N SER A 329 21.50 -13.03 0.11
CA SER A 329 22.76 -12.36 -0.21
C SER A 329 22.60 -11.19 -1.19
N ASN A 330 21.70 -11.30 -2.17
CA ASN A 330 21.58 -10.35 -3.27
C ASN A 330 20.37 -9.41 -3.14
N LEU A 331 19.42 -9.71 -2.25
CA LEU A 331 18.22 -8.87 -2.05
C LEU A 331 18.16 -8.32 -0.62
N VAL A 332 18.12 -9.18 0.40
CA VAL A 332 17.96 -8.74 1.80
C VAL A 332 19.17 -7.94 2.28
N LEU A 333 20.39 -8.43 2.05
CA LEU A 333 21.60 -7.73 2.50
C LEU A 333 21.78 -6.35 1.85
N PRO A 334 21.68 -6.21 0.51
CA PRO A 334 21.69 -4.88 -0.10
C PRO A 334 20.57 -3.97 0.40
N ALA A 335 19.38 -4.51 0.68
CA ALA A 335 18.29 -3.71 1.25
C ALA A 335 18.63 -3.15 2.65
N LEU A 336 19.22 -3.98 3.52
CA LEU A 336 19.67 -3.55 4.86
C LEU A 336 20.74 -2.45 4.76
N VAL A 337 21.69 -2.60 3.83
CA VAL A 337 22.76 -1.62 3.61
C VAL A 337 22.20 -0.29 3.10
N ASP A 338 21.34 -0.30 2.09
CA ASP A 338 20.71 0.91 1.55
C ASP A 338 19.88 1.65 2.62
N GLN A 339 19.17 0.89 3.46
CA GLN A 339 18.38 1.46 4.53
C GLN A 339 19.25 2.03 5.66
N LEU A 340 20.37 1.38 6.02
CA LEU A 340 21.36 1.92 6.95
C LEU A 340 21.93 3.25 6.46
N TYR A 341 22.33 3.35 5.19
CA TYR A 341 22.80 4.62 4.64
C TYR A 341 21.71 5.69 4.63
N SER A 342 20.46 5.30 4.36
CA SER A 342 19.32 6.21 4.42
C SER A 342 19.09 6.75 5.83
N LEU A 343 19.09 5.89 6.85
CA LEU A 343 18.99 6.29 8.25
C LEU A 343 20.20 7.14 8.68
N LYS A 344 21.42 6.76 8.27
CA LYS A 344 22.65 7.54 8.52
C LYS A 344 22.45 8.98 8.03
N ASN A 345 22.02 9.17 6.79
CA ASN A 345 21.87 10.50 6.19
C ASN A 345 20.79 11.34 6.88
N ILE A 346 19.73 10.73 7.41
CA ILE A 346 18.66 11.43 8.14
C ILE A 346 19.12 11.82 9.57
N ILE A 347 19.88 10.94 10.23
CA ILE A 347 20.30 11.13 11.63
C ILE A 347 21.54 12.02 11.73
N LEU A 348 22.47 11.96 10.78
CA LEU A 348 23.76 12.67 10.82
C LEU A 348 23.64 14.18 11.12
N PRO A 349 22.66 14.93 10.57
CA PRO A 349 22.47 16.36 10.92
C PRO A 349 21.99 16.59 12.36
N HIS A 350 21.35 15.60 12.98
CA HIS A 350 20.68 15.69 14.28
C HIS A 350 21.44 14.95 15.40
N LEU A 351 22.64 14.44 15.11
CA LEU A 351 23.40 13.53 15.97
C LEU A 351 23.65 14.05 17.39
N LEU A 352 23.89 15.36 17.54
CA LEU A 352 24.16 16.02 18.82
C LEU A 352 22.91 16.72 19.41
N MET A 353 21.75 16.54 18.77
CA MET A 353 20.47 17.12 19.17
C MET A 353 19.51 16.01 19.60
N GLU A 354 18.22 16.31 19.68
CA GLU A 354 17.19 15.28 19.88
C GLU A 354 17.11 14.38 18.63
N HIS A 355 17.33 13.09 18.82
CA HIS A 355 17.29 12.11 17.73
C HIS A 355 15.88 12.00 17.15
N PRO A 356 15.74 11.95 15.82
CA PRO A 356 14.45 11.73 15.20
C PRO A 356 13.90 10.34 15.54
N LYS A 357 12.64 10.24 15.97
CA LYS A 357 11.92 8.96 16.08
C LYS A 357 11.50 8.48 14.69
N LEU A 358 12.42 7.81 14.02
CA LEU A 358 12.19 7.25 12.70
C LEU A 358 11.48 5.90 12.80
N ARG A 359 10.48 5.69 11.95
CA ARG A 359 9.86 4.39 11.72
C ARG A 359 9.72 4.13 10.24
N ILE A 360 9.97 2.89 9.85
CA ILE A 360 9.80 2.43 8.48
C ILE A 360 8.39 1.85 8.35
N TYR A 361 7.77 2.13 7.21
CA TYR A 361 6.45 1.61 6.86
C TYR A 361 6.49 1.06 5.44
N HIS A 362 5.80 -0.06 5.25
CA HIS A 362 5.58 -0.65 3.93
C HIS A 362 4.13 -0.44 3.53
N PHE A 363 3.89 0.06 2.32
CA PHE A 363 2.57 0.39 1.79
C PHE A 363 2.30 -0.40 0.51
N ASN A 364 1.03 -0.70 0.24
CA ASN A 364 0.59 -1.25 -1.02
C ASN A 364 -0.60 -0.42 -1.54
N PRO A 365 -0.35 0.81 -2.04
CA PRO A 365 -1.43 1.70 -2.43
C PRO A 365 -2.15 1.19 -3.69
N PRO A 366 -3.43 1.55 -3.88
CA PRO A 366 -4.20 1.10 -5.04
C PRO A 366 -3.51 1.41 -6.38
N GLY A 367 -3.48 0.43 -7.28
CA GLY A 367 -2.86 0.57 -8.60
C GLY A 367 -1.36 0.25 -8.65
N VAL A 368 -0.69 0.12 -7.50
CA VAL A 368 0.70 -0.36 -7.41
C VAL A 368 0.68 -1.86 -7.08
N LEU A 369 1.45 -2.67 -7.84
CA LEU A 369 1.41 -4.14 -7.71
C LEU A 369 2.34 -4.69 -6.62
N HIS A 370 3.33 -3.91 -6.23
CA HIS A 370 4.36 -4.28 -5.26
C HIS A 370 4.39 -3.30 -4.09
N PRO A 371 4.93 -3.71 -2.93
CA PRO A 371 5.12 -2.80 -1.81
C PRO A 371 5.98 -1.58 -2.15
N ILE A 372 5.77 -0.50 -1.41
CA ILE A 372 6.61 0.69 -1.38
C ILE A 372 7.05 0.90 0.07
N THR A 373 8.32 1.21 0.29
CA THR A 373 8.89 1.43 1.63
C THR A 373 9.12 2.93 1.86
N THR A 374 8.77 3.45 3.03
CA THR A 374 9.06 4.85 3.39
C THR A 374 9.45 4.98 4.85
N ILE A 375 10.15 6.07 5.19
CA ILE A 375 10.65 6.36 6.52
C ILE A 375 9.94 7.62 7.03
N TYR A 376 9.16 7.48 8.11
CA TYR A 376 8.44 8.58 8.74
C TYR A 376 9.07 8.98 10.07
N GLU A 377 9.09 10.29 10.33
CA GLU A 377 9.48 10.87 11.62
C GLU A 377 8.23 11.10 12.49
N LEU A 378 8.17 10.44 13.64
CA LEU A 378 6.98 10.40 14.51
C LEU A 378 7.12 11.22 15.80
N ASN A 379 8.06 12.17 15.86
CA ASN A 379 8.32 12.97 17.06
C ASN A 379 7.09 13.77 17.57
N TYR A 380 6.13 14.11 16.70
CA TYR A 380 5.05 15.07 17.00
C TYR A 380 3.63 14.50 16.94
N GLY A 381 3.45 13.20 17.22
CA GLY A 381 2.15 12.61 17.57
C GLY A 381 1.29 12.07 16.42
N GLU A 382 0.06 11.65 16.78
CA GLU A 382 -0.89 10.86 15.96
C GLU A 382 -1.44 11.59 14.72
N THR A 383 -1.28 12.92 14.64
CA THR A 383 -1.79 13.72 13.52
C THR A 383 -0.91 13.63 12.26
N GLU A 384 0.30 13.08 12.38
CA GLU A 384 1.25 12.86 11.28
C GLU A 384 1.50 14.12 10.40
N MET A 385 1.36 15.33 10.97
CA MET A 385 1.38 16.58 10.20
C MET A 385 2.73 16.84 9.52
N LYS A 386 3.84 16.43 10.15
CA LYS A 386 5.17 16.50 9.54
C LYS A 386 5.32 15.67 8.27
N GLN A 387 4.47 14.67 8.07
CA GLN A 387 4.56 13.75 6.94
C GLN A 387 3.72 14.20 5.74
N VAL A 388 2.96 15.32 5.85
CA VAL A 388 2.06 15.79 4.77
C VAL A 388 2.81 16.04 3.47
N ASP A 389 3.96 16.73 3.50
CA ASP A 389 4.71 17.05 2.29
C ASP A 389 5.38 15.82 1.68
N VAL A 390 5.86 14.90 2.54
CA VAL A 390 6.37 13.60 2.10
C VAL A 390 5.26 12.79 1.44
N ARG A 391 4.05 12.72 2.03
CA ARG A 391 2.90 12.01 1.45
C ARG A 391 2.46 12.65 0.13
N LYS A 392 2.37 13.97 0.03
CA LYS A 392 2.09 14.67 -1.24
C LYS A 392 3.09 14.32 -2.33
N SER A 393 4.38 14.36 -1.99
CA SER A 393 5.48 13.98 -2.89
C SER A 393 5.32 12.53 -3.37
N LEU A 394 5.04 11.61 -2.46
CA LEU A 394 4.81 10.19 -2.78
C LEU A 394 3.55 9.98 -3.64
N HIS A 395 2.45 10.68 -3.35
CA HIS A 395 1.25 10.61 -4.17
C HIS A 395 1.53 11.07 -5.60
N MET A 396 2.23 12.21 -5.77
CA MET A 396 2.63 12.70 -7.08
C MET A 396 3.54 11.73 -7.83
N ARG A 397 4.51 11.12 -7.12
CA ARG A 397 5.44 10.13 -7.66
C ARG A 397 4.74 8.83 -8.09
N LEU A 398 3.80 8.34 -7.28
CA LEU A 398 3.10 7.07 -7.51
C LEU A 398 1.81 7.23 -8.34
N GLY A 399 1.44 8.45 -8.72
CA GLY A 399 0.20 8.70 -9.47
C GLY A 399 -1.06 8.58 -8.65
N LEU A 400 -0.94 8.67 -7.32
CA LEU A 400 -2.07 8.54 -6.41
C LEU A 400 -2.84 9.86 -6.35
N PRO A 401 -4.16 9.81 -6.15
CA PRO A 401 -4.97 11.02 -6.05
C PRO A 401 -4.62 11.82 -4.79
N LEU A 402 -4.61 13.15 -4.90
CA LEU A 402 -4.24 14.07 -3.81
C LEU A 402 -5.41 14.46 -2.90
N ASP A 403 -6.55 13.79 -3.04
CA ASP A 403 -7.81 14.10 -2.34
C ASP A 403 -8.16 13.09 -1.23
N ARG A 404 -7.31 12.08 -0.99
CA ARG A 404 -7.57 10.99 -0.05
C ARG A 404 -6.28 10.42 0.57
N PRO A 405 -6.31 9.96 1.84
CA PRO A 405 -5.14 9.41 2.51
C PRO A 405 -4.90 7.96 2.07
N LEU A 406 -3.77 7.71 1.39
CA LEU A 406 -3.39 6.36 0.95
C LEU A 406 -2.07 5.88 1.54
N LEU A 407 -1.32 6.77 2.19
CA LEU A 407 0.01 6.51 2.73
C LEU A 407 0.16 7.01 4.18
N ARG A 408 -0.93 7.11 4.95
CA ARG A 408 -0.84 7.35 6.40
C ARG A 408 -0.34 6.11 7.10
N THR A 409 0.20 6.23 8.32
CA THR A 409 0.69 5.05 9.07
C THR A 409 -0.36 3.95 9.21
N ALA A 410 -1.64 4.30 9.29
CA ALA A 410 -2.75 3.36 9.36
C ALA A 410 -3.00 2.57 8.06
N ASN A 411 -2.51 3.05 6.90
CA ASN A 411 -2.56 2.34 5.62
C ASN A 411 -1.42 1.31 5.45
N ALA A 412 -0.49 1.21 6.42
CA ALA A 412 0.68 0.36 6.29
C ALA A 412 0.29 -1.13 6.30
N LEU A 413 1.06 -1.92 5.55
CA LEU A 413 0.94 -3.38 5.53
C LEU A 413 1.19 -3.93 6.94
N ASP A 414 0.28 -4.78 7.40
CA ASP A 414 0.53 -5.56 8.61
C ASP A 414 1.46 -6.72 8.26
N LEU A 415 2.72 -6.57 8.64
CA LEU A 415 3.77 -7.58 8.51
C LEU A 415 4.05 -8.29 9.83
N SER A 416 3.40 -7.86 10.92
CA SER A 416 3.66 -8.43 12.24
C SER A 416 3.33 -9.91 12.26
N VAL A 417 4.22 -10.69 12.87
CA VAL A 417 3.94 -12.07 13.27
C VAL A 417 2.64 -11.99 14.06
N ASN A 418 1.58 -12.68 13.61
CA ASN A 418 0.31 -12.77 14.32
C ASN A 418 0.56 -13.15 15.78
N ASP A 419 0.72 -12.15 16.65
CA ASP A 419 0.15 -12.24 17.96
C ASP A 419 -1.31 -11.98 17.72
N ASP A 420 -2.04 -13.06 17.45
CA ASP A 420 -3.48 -13.06 17.48
C ASP A 420 -3.99 -12.36 18.75
N SER A 421 -3.18 -12.20 19.82
CA SER A 421 -3.49 -11.35 20.98
C SER A 421 -3.74 -9.87 20.66
N ARG A 422 -3.01 -9.21 19.75
CA ARG A 422 -3.23 -7.77 19.45
C ARG A 422 -4.47 -7.54 18.59
N SER A 423 -4.80 -8.49 17.73
CA SER A 423 -6.11 -8.52 17.06
C SER A 423 -7.22 -8.96 18.04
N ASN A 424 -6.92 -9.83 19.02
CA ASN A 424 -7.86 -10.35 20.02
C ASN A 424 -8.19 -9.36 21.14
N ILE A 425 -7.35 -8.36 21.46
CA ILE A 425 -7.70 -7.34 22.46
C ILE A 425 -8.85 -6.44 21.93
N LYS A 426 -9.05 -6.37 20.61
CA LYS A 426 -10.26 -5.80 19.97
C LYS A 426 -11.38 -6.82 19.70
N LYS A 427 -11.20 -8.12 19.97
CA LYS A 427 -12.25 -9.17 19.81
C LYS A 427 -13.16 -9.29 21.04
N ARG A 428 -13.63 -8.17 21.59
CA ARG A 428 -14.77 -8.13 22.54
C ARG A 428 -16.08 -7.65 21.90
N GLY A 429 -16.13 -7.56 20.56
CA GLY A 429 -17.37 -7.37 19.79
C GLY A 429 -17.51 -8.47 18.74
N SER A 430 -18.75 -8.74 18.33
CA SER A 430 -19.04 -9.63 17.20
C SER A 430 -18.26 -9.16 15.95
N ILE A 431 -17.79 -10.09 15.11
CA ILE A 431 -17.13 -9.74 13.85
C ILE A 431 -18.19 -9.13 12.94
N LEU A 432 -18.28 -7.79 12.94
CA LEU A 432 -19.19 -7.05 12.07
C LEU A 432 -18.91 -7.42 10.62
N LEU A 433 -19.97 -7.68 9.87
CA LEU A 433 -19.83 -7.93 8.44
C LEU A 433 -19.34 -6.66 7.73
N LYS A 434 -18.39 -6.86 6.80
CA LYS A 434 -17.89 -5.80 5.94
C LYS A 434 -18.40 -5.99 4.53
N ASP A 435 -18.60 -4.86 3.83
CA ASP A 435 -18.84 -4.83 2.39
C ASP A 435 -19.93 -5.79 1.92
N VAL A 436 -21.07 -5.84 2.61
CA VAL A 436 -22.16 -6.78 2.37
C VAL A 436 -22.79 -6.65 0.97
N HIS A 437 -22.55 -5.51 0.32
CA HIS A 437 -22.93 -5.29 -1.08
C HIS A 437 -22.11 -6.11 -2.10
N ILE A 438 -20.99 -6.72 -1.71
CA ILE A 438 -20.18 -7.52 -2.64
C ILE A 438 -20.87 -8.85 -2.93
N GLY A 439 -21.02 -9.17 -4.22
CA GLY A 439 -21.64 -10.41 -4.67
C GLY A 439 -23.17 -10.42 -4.65
N ILE A 440 -23.82 -9.26 -4.53
CA ILE A 440 -25.26 -9.14 -4.74
C ILE A 440 -25.64 -9.32 -6.23
N PRO A 441 -26.86 -9.80 -6.53
CA PRO A 441 -27.36 -9.86 -7.91
C PRO A 441 -27.42 -8.49 -8.59
N SER A 442 -27.48 -8.47 -9.93
CA SER A 442 -27.59 -7.21 -10.69
C SER A 442 -28.88 -6.44 -10.36
N SER A 443 -28.85 -5.13 -10.59
CA SER A 443 -29.98 -4.22 -10.38
C SER A 443 -31.18 -4.48 -11.29
N GLY A 444 -30.93 -5.09 -12.45
CA GLY A 444 -31.90 -5.25 -13.53
C GLY A 444 -32.19 -3.96 -14.32
N VAL A 445 -31.40 -2.89 -14.17
CA VAL A 445 -31.42 -1.71 -15.06
C VAL A 445 -30.68 -2.08 -16.35
N SER A 446 -31.34 -1.92 -17.51
CA SER A 446 -30.74 -2.22 -18.82
C SER A 446 -29.84 -1.06 -19.26
N GLU A 447 -28.62 -1.35 -19.71
CA GLU A 447 -27.60 -0.34 -20.09
C GLU A 447 -27.25 0.69 -18.99
N GLY A 448 -27.59 0.39 -17.73
CA GLY A 448 -27.30 1.26 -16.59
C GLY A 448 -25.81 1.27 -16.21
N VAL A 449 -25.35 2.42 -15.73
CA VAL A 449 -24.01 2.58 -15.15
C VAL A 449 -24.11 2.62 -13.63
N ALA A 450 -23.56 1.59 -12.99
CA ALA A 450 -23.51 1.51 -11.53
C ALA A 450 -22.41 2.41 -10.95
N SER A 451 -22.80 3.40 -10.16
CA SER A 451 -21.93 4.25 -9.35
C SER A 451 -22.06 3.86 -7.87
N LEU A 452 -20.99 3.32 -7.29
CA LEU A 452 -20.98 2.74 -5.94
C LEU A 452 -20.06 3.51 -4.99
N ILE A 453 -20.21 3.26 -3.70
CA ILE A 453 -19.22 3.70 -2.69
C ILE A 453 -17.79 3.27 -3.06
N GLN A 454 -16.81 4.05 -2.60
CA GLN A 454 -15.39 3.81 -2.86
C GLN A 454 -14.68 3.44 -1.56
N GLY A 455 -14.41 2.15 -1.38
CA GLY A 455 -13.74 1.61 -0.19
C GLY A 455 -14.70 0.86 0.74
N SER A 456 -14.13 0.31 1.81
CA SER A 456 -14.84 -0.59 2.72
C SER A 456 -15.62 0.11 3.83
N TYR A 457 -16.70 -0.54 4.28
CA TYR A 457 -17.50 -0.17 5.46
C TYR A 457 -17.87 -1.42 6.29
N GLU A 458 -18.29 -1.21 7.53
CA GLU A 458 -18.90 -2.22 8.39
C GLU A 458 -20.42 -2.02 8.45
N TYR A 459 -21.17 -3.11 8.41
CA TYR A 459 -22.63 -3.08 8.46
C TYR A 459 -23.13 -3.03 9.91
N TYR A 460 -23.60 -1.85 10.31
CA TYR A 460 -24.27 -1.66 11.59
C TYR A 460 -25.80 -1.80 11.43
N HIS A 461 -26.41 -2.64 12.26
CA HIS A 461 -27.85 -2.95 12.25
C HIS A 461 -28.39 -3.19 13.68
N TYR A 462 -29.70 -3.39 13.80
CA TYR A 462 -30.36 -3.53 15.10
C TYR A 462 -29.85 -4.71 15.93
N LEU A 463 -29.98 -4.57 17.26
CA LEU A 463 -29.63 -5.61 18.24
C LEU A 463 -28.13 -5.97 18.31
N GLN A 464 -27.28 -5.23 17.60
CA GLN A 464 -25.84 -5.30 17.78
C GLN A 464 -25.41 -4.70 19.12
N ASP A 465 -24.22 -5.08 19.58
CA ASP A 465 -23.63 -4.63 20.85
C ASP A 465 -24.46 -5.00 22.10
N GLY A 466 -25.38 -5.96 21.96
CA GLY A 466 -26.30 -6.35 23.03
C GLY A 466 -27.31 -5.25 23.39
N PHE A 467 -27.57 -4.30 22.50
CA PHE A 467 -28.42 -3.14 22.73
C PHE A 467 -29.68 -3.21 21.86
N ASP A 468 -30.86 -3.16 22.49
CA ASP A 468 -32.15 -3.17 21.78
C ASP A 468 -32.55 -1.75 21.35
N ASP A 469 -32.20 -1.43 20.10
CA ASP A 469 -32.54 -0.19 19.43
C ASP A 469 -33.67 -0.33 18.41
N SER A 470 -34.45 -1.41 18.50
CA SER A 470 -35.54 -1.71 17.59
C SER A 470 -36.58 -0.60 17.58
N GLY A 471 -36.83 -0.04 16.39
CA GLY A 471 -37.88 0.96 16.16
C GLY A 471 -37.45 2.41 16.36
N TRP A 472 -36.22 2.69 16.80
CA TRP A 472 -35.73 4.06 16.98
C TRP A 472 -34.24 4.27 16.59
N GLY A 473 -33.45 3.20 16.53
CA GLY A 473 -32.00 3.25 16.28
C GLY A 473 -31.56 3.39 14.84
N CYS A 474 -32.46 3.37 13.85
CA CYS A 474 -32.09 3.16 12.44
C CYS A 474 -31.09 4.23 11.93
N ALA A 475 -31.30 5.48 12.30
CA ALA A 475 -30.41 6.59 11.95
C ALA A 475 -29.06 6.50 12.67
N TYR A 476 -29.03 6.03 13.93
CA TYR A 476 -27.79 5.78 14.67
C TYR A 476 -26.95 4.70 13.99
N ARG A 477 -27.57 3.58 13.58
CA ARG A 477 -26.88 2.49 12.87
C ARG A 477 -26.37 2.91 11.48
N SER A 478 -27.14 3.73 10.76
CA SER A 478 -26.67 4.34 9.51
C SER A 478 -25.47 5.27 9.74
N LEU A 479 -25.51 6.10 10.78
CA LEU A 479 -24.37 6.94 11.18
C LEU A 479 -23.13 6.11 11.54
N GLN A 480 -23.30 5.03 12.31
CA GLN A 480 -22.22 4.11 12.65
C GLN A 480 -21.58 3.49 11.40
N THR A 481 -22.40 3.09 10.43
CA THR A 481 -21.95 2.61 9.12
C THR A 481 -21.12 3.67 8.40
N ILE A 482 -21.57 4.93 8.35
CA ILE A 482 -20.83 6.06 7.75
C ILE A 482 -19.50 6.30 8.47
N ILE A 483 -19.49 6.36 9.80
CA ILE A 483 -18.25 6.58 10.59
C ILE A 483 -17.28 5.41 10.38
N SER A 484 -17.79 4.18 10.27
CA SER A 484 -16.96 3.01 9.99
C SER A 484 -16.24 3.12 8.64
N TRP A 485 -16.90 3.69 7.62
CA TRP A 485 -16.29 3.95 6.32
C TRP A 485 -15.13 4.95 6.46
N PHE A 486 -15.33 6.08 7.14
CA PHE A 486 -14.25 7.06 7.37
C PHE A 486 -13.06 6.48 8.13
N ARG A 487 -13.33 5.59 9.09
CA ARG A 487 -12.30 4.88 9.86
C ARG A 487 -11.53 3.89 8.97
N LEU A 488 -12.24 3.07 8.20
CA LEU A 488 -11.62 2.07 7.32
C LEU A 488 -10.90 2.69 6.11
N GLN A 489 -11.28 3.90 5.71
CA GLN A 489 -10.56 4.69 4.71
C GLN A 489 -9.48 5.60 5.33
N HIS A 490 -9.21 5.44 6.63
CA HIS A 490 -8.15 6.11 7.37
C HIS A 490 -8.22 7.65 7.36
N TYR A 491 -9.42 8.23 7.24
CA TYR A 491 -9.64 9.65 7.53
C TYR A 491 -9.58 9.93 9.03
N THR A 492 -9.96 8.95 9.85
CA THR A 492 -10.00 9.06 11.31
C THR A 492 -9.51 7.81 12.00
N SER A 493 -8.91 7.96 13.18
CA SER A 493 -8.60 6.89 14.13
C SER A 493 -9.70 6.69 15.18
N ILE A 494 -10.71 7.56 15.21
CA ILE A 494 -11.81 7.52 16.17
C ILE A 494 -12.61 6.22 15.99
N ALA A 495 -12.90 5.56 17.11
CA ALA A 495 -13.78 4.39 17.12
C ALA A 495 -15.21 4.76 16.69
N VAL A 496 -15.97 3.78 16.23
CA VAL A 496 -17.38 4.02 15.90
C VAL A 496 -18.15 4.22 17.21
N PRO A 497 -18.85 5.35 17.41
CA PRO A 497 -19.49 5.68 18.68
C PRO A 497 -20.76 4.85 18.91
N SER A 498 -21.04 4.55 20.17
CA SER A 498 -22.31 3.99 20.64
C SER A 498 -23.45 5.02 20.55
N HIS A 499 -24.71 4.58 20.65
CA HIS A 499 -25.87 5.48 20.69
C HIS A 499 -25.74 6.53 21.78
N ARG A 500 -25.25 6.14 22.97
CA ARG A 500 -25.08 7.05 24.10
C ARG A 500 -24.02 8.12 23.81
N GLU A 501 -22.91 7.76 23.16
CA GLU A 501 -21.86 8.72 22.77
C GLU A 501 -22.36 9.68 21.67
N ILE A 502 -23.18 9.19 20.73
CA ILE A 502 -23.84 10.03 19.73
C ILE A 502 -24.79 11.04 20.42
N GLN A 503 -25.62 10.58 21.35
CA GLN A 503 -26.51 11.45 22.13
C GLN A 503 -25.73 12.48 22.96
N GLN A 504 -24.66 12.04 23.62
CA GLN A 504 -23.76 12.90 24.38
C GLN A 504 -23.16 13.99 23.49
N THR A 505 -22.73 13.63 22.27
CA THR A 505 -22.19 14.59 21.29
C THR A 505 -23.22 15.67 20.94
N LEU A 506 -24.48 15.30 20.71
CA LEU A 506 -25.57 16.25 20.41
C LEU A 506 -25.89 17.18 21.58
N VAL A 507 -25.80 16.68 22.82
CA VAL A 507 -25.94 17.52 24.01
C VAL A 507 -24.76 18.47 24.17
N GLU A 508 -23.53 18.00 23.96
CA GLU A 508 -22.32 18.81 24.11
C GLU A 508 -22.22 19.98 23.14
N ILE A 509 -22.76 19.84 21.93
CA ILE A 509 -22.84 20.94 20.95
C ILE A 509 -24.03 21.89 21.21
N GLY A 510 -24.91 21.56 22.17
CA GLY A 510 -26.09 22.35 22.52
C GLY A 510 -27.31 22.15 21.62
N ASP A 511 -27.36 21.08 20.82
CA ASP A 511 -28.52 20.77 19.96
C ASP A 511 -29.67 20.11 20.73
N LYS A 512 -29.35 19.33 21.77
CA LYS A 512 -30.32 18.60 22.61
C LYS A 512 -30.13 18.88 24.10
N ASP A 513 -31.20 18.76 24.88
CA ASP A 513 -31.16 18.86 26.34
C ASP A 513 -30.46 17.64 26.99
N PRO A 514 -29.88 17.77 28.20
CA PRO A 514 -29.20 16.66 28.89
C PRO A 514 -30.06 15.40 29.09
N SER A 515 -31.40 15.52 29.13
CA SER A 515 -32.32 14.38 29.23
C SER A 515 -32.33 13.49 27.99
N PHE A 516 -31.77 13.95 26.87
CA PHE A 516 -31.66 13.19 25.63
C PHE A 516 -30.70 12.00 25.75
N ILE A 517 -29.69 12.09 26.64
CA ILE A 517 -28.72 11.02 26.87
C ILE A 517 -29.40 9.83 27.56
N GLY A 518 -29.32 8.66 26.93
CA GLY A 518 -30.00 7.44 27.36
C GLY A 518 -31.47 7.36 26.94
N SER A 519 -31.99 8.35 26.21
CA SER A 519 -33.33 8.30 25.64
C SER A 519 -33.40 7.30 24.47
N ARG A 520 -34.62 7.02 24.01
CA ARG A 520 -34.91 6.24 22.79
C ARG A 520 -35.41 7.15 21.65
N GLU A 521 -35.04 8.42 21.68
CA GLU A 521 -35.47 9.38 20.69
C GLU A 521 -34.72 9.20 19.38
N TRP A 522 -35.47 9.35 18.29
CA TRP A 522 -34.96 9.26 16.92
C TRP A 522 -34.19 10.54 16.53
N ILE A 523 -33.19 10.40 15.66
CA ILE A 523 -32.39 11.50 15.09
C ILE A 523 -32.46 11.49 13.57
N GLY A 524 -32.33 12.66 12.93
CA GLY A 524 -32.41 12.81 11.48
C GLY A 524 -31.10 13.21 10.82
N ALA A 525 -31.18 13.51 9.52
CA ALA A 525 -30.03 13.92 8.71
C ALA A 525 -29.30 15.14 9.30
N ILE A 526 -30.02 16.08 9.90
CA ILE A 526 -29.42 17.29 10.49
C ILE A 526 -28.56 16.92 11.70
N GLU A 527 -29.09 16.15 12.66
CA GLU A 527 -28.34 15.69 13.82
C GLU A 527 -27.12 14.85 13.43
N LEU A 528 -27.25 13.97 12.43
CA LEU A 528 -26.13 13.20 11.90
C LEU A 528 -25.02 14.13 11.36
N SER A 529 -25.37 15.21 10.67
CA SER A 529 -24.39 16.15 10.13
C SER A 529 -23.59 16.83 11.25
N PHE A 530 -24.24 17.18 12.37
CA PHE A 530 -23.56 17.77 13.52
C PHE A 530 -22.62 16.79 14.20
N VAL A 531 -23.01 15.52 14.33
CA VAL A 531 -22.16 14.49 14.93
C VAL A 531 -20.94 14.21 14.06
N LEU A 532 -21.12 14.13 12.73
CA LEU A 532 -20.00 13.96 11.79
C LEU A 532 -19.03 15.15 11.80
N ASP A 533 -19.55 16.38 11.86
CA ASP A 533 -18.71 17.57 11.97
C ASP A 533 -17.95 17.60 13.31
N LYS A 534 -18.65 17.40 14.43
CA LYS A 534 -18.04 17.45 15.76
C LYS A 534 -17.00 16.37 15.99
N LEU A 535 -17.27 15.13 15.57
CA LEU A 535 -16.37 14.01 15.80
C LEU A 535 -15.25 13.94 14.76
N LEU A 536 -15.56 14.18 13.48
CA LEU A 536 -14.64 13.90 12.38
C LEU A 536 -14.18 15.14 11.61
N GLY A 537 -14.77 16.32 11.84
CA GLY A 537 -14.57 17.50 11.01
C GLY A 537 -15.09 17.33 9.58
N VAL A 538 -16.10 16.47 9.39
CA VAL A 538 -16.66 16.11 8.08
C VAL A 538 -17.85 17.01 7.77
N SER A 539 -17.75 17.77 6.69
CA SER A 539 -18.87 18.54 6.15
C SER A 539 -19.86 17.63 5.43
N CYS A 540 -21.14 17.99 5.46
CA CYS A 540 -22.21 17.21 4.83
C CYS A 540 -23.08 18.09 3.94
N LYS A 541 -23.46 17.58 2.77
CA LYS A 541 -24.53 18.15 1.94
C LYS A 541 -25.85 17.49 2.29
N ILE A 542 -26.93 18.25 2.38
CA ILE A 542 -28.27 17.72 2.63
C ILE A 542 -29.16 17.99 1.42
N MET A 543 -29.71 16.94 0.83
CA MET A 543 -30.74 17.03 -0.22
C MET A 543 -32.11 16.76 0.39
N ASN A 544 -33.04 17.69 0.19
CA ASN A 544 -34.38 17.60 0.74
C ASN A 544 -35.38 17.35 -0.39
N PHE A 545 -36.21 16.33 -0.22
CA PHE A 545 -37.22 15.90 -1.17
C PHE A 545 -38.60 15.98 -0.52
N ARG A 546 -39.58 16.58 -1.21
CA ARG A 546 -40.94 16.70 -0.67
C ARG A 546 -41.77 15.44 -0.90
N SER A 547 -41.38 14.64 -1.88
CA SER A 547 -42.00 13.38 -2.27
C SER A 547 -40.95 12.34 -2.65
N GLY A 548 -41.23 11.06 -2.38
CA GLY A 548 -40.41 9.94 -2.88
C GLY A 548 -40.28 9.86 -4.40
N SER A 549 -41.19 10.48 -5.16
CA SER A 549 -41.14 10.54 -6.64
C SER A 549 -40.03 11.41 -7.18
N GLU A 550 -39.47 12.32 -6.36
CA GLU A 550 -38.41 13.25 -6.78
C GLU A 550 -37.02 12.60 -6.74
N LEU A 551 -36.85 11.46 -6.05
CA LEU A 551 -35.55 10.79 -5.91
C LEU A 551 -34.98 10.28 -7.25
N PRO A 552 -35.76 9.60 -8.11
CA PRO A 552 -35.29 9.18 -9.43
C PRO A 552 -34.77 10.34 -10.29
N GLU A 553 -35.38 11.52 -10.19
CA GLU A 553 -34.96 12.73 -10.93
C GLU A 553 -33.57 13.23 -10.51
N LYS A 554 -33.08 12.83 -9.33
CA LYS A 554 -31.76 13.17 -8.80
C LYS A 554 -30.75 12.04 -8.89
N CYS A 555 -31.06 10.95 -9.59
CA CYS A 555 -30.16 9.80 -9.69
C CYS A 555 -28.78 10.18 -10.27
N ARG A 556 -28.74 11.07 -11.27
CA ARG A 556 -27.49 11.61 -11.83
C ARG A 556 -26.63 12.35 -10.79
N GLU A 557 -27.26 13.13 -9.92
CA GLU A 557 -26.56 13.88 -8.87
C GLU A 557 -26.01 12.93 -7.79
N LEU A 558 -26.74 11.86 -7.47
CA LEU A 558 -26.29 10.78 -6.58
C LEU A 558 -25.15 9.97 -7.20
N ALA A 559 -25.22 9.65 -8.50
CA ALA A 559 -24.14 8.99 -9.23
C ALA A 559 -22.85 9.83 -9.13
N MET A 560 -22.93 11.13 -9.38
CA MET A 560 -21.78 12.03 -9.27
C MET A 560 -21.23 12.12 -7.84
N HIS A 561 -22.06 12.01 -6.80
CA HIS A 561 -21.57 11.88 -5.42
C HIS A 561 -20.74 10.61 -5.22
N PHE A 562 -21.20 9.46 -5.72
CA PHE A 562 -20.45 8.21 -5.60
C PHE A 562 -19.15 8.21 -6.43
N GLU A 563 -19.15 8.88 -7.58
CA GLU A 563 -17.96 9.06 -8.42
C GLU A 563 -16.91 9.98 -7.78
N THR A 564 -17.34 11.09 -7.17
CA THR A 564 -16.44 12.13 -6.65
C THR A 564 -16.10 11.95 -5.16
N GLN A 565 -17.09 11.65 -4.33
CA GLN A 565 -16.94 11.48 -2.88
C GLN A 565 -16.83 10.00 -2.50
N GLY A 566 -17.70 9.15 -3.07
CA GLY A 566 -17.73 7.71 -2.81
C GLY A 566 -18.12 7.33 -1.39
N THR A 567 -18.71 8.24 -0.61
CA THR A 567 -19.13 7.99 0.78
C THR A 567 -20.54 7.40 0.84
N PRO A 568 -20.87 6.57 1.85
CA PRO A 568 -22.24 6.12 2.09
C PRO A 568 -23.17 7.30 2.41
N ILE A 569 -24.41 7.24 1.91
CA ILE A 569 -25.43 8.29 2.10
C ILE A 569 -26.49 7.77 3.07
N MET A 570 -26.90 8.56 4.06
CA MET A 570 -28.08 8.24 4.88
C MET A 570 -29.34 8.79 4.21
N ILE A 571 -30.38 7.98 4.09
CA ILE A 571 -31.72 8.38 3.63
C ILE A 571 -32.66 8.37 4.84
N GLY A 572 -33.17 9.53 5.25
CA GLY A 572 -34.19 9.64 6.31
C GLY A 572 -35.56 9.95 5.73
N GLY A 573 -36.57 9.13 6.02
CA GLY A 573 -37.96 9.32 5.59
C GLY A 573 -38.95 9.12 6.73
N GLY A 574 -39.40 10.22 7.35
CA GLY A 574 -40.18 10.15 8.58
C GLY A 574 -39.35 9.57 9.74
N VAL A 575 -39.78 8.43 10.30
CA VAL A 575 -39.08 7.73 11.40
C VAL A 575 -38.24 6.54 10.93
N LEU A 576 -38.08 6.36 9.61
CA LEU A 576 -37.25 5.30 9.03
C LEU A 576 -35.99 5.90 8.43
N ALA A 577 -34.88 5.17 8.56
CA ALA A 577 -33.62 5.52 7.93
C ALA A 577 -33.01 4.31 7.22
N TYR A 578 -32.37 4.56 6.09
CA TYR A 578 -31.63 3.56 5.30
C TYR A 578 -30.25 4.11 4.95
N THR A 579 -29.33 3.24 4.55
CA THR A 579 -28.04 3.65 4.00
C THR A 579 -28.01 3.32 2.51
N LEU A 580 -27.71 4.31 1.67
CA LEU A 580 -27.54 4.14 0.23
C LEU A 580 -26.04 3.98 -0.08
N LEU A 581 -25.72 2.88 -0.77
CA LEU A 581 -24.33 2.50 -1.12
C LEU A 581 -24.01 2.66 -2.61
N GLY A 582 -24.99 3.07 -3.41
CA GLY A 582 -24.80 3.25 -4.83
C GLY A 582 -26.11 3.44 -5.58
N VAL A 583 -25.98 3.87 -6.82
CA VAL A 583 -27.07 3.98 -7.78
C VAL A 583 -26.68 3.28 -9.08
N ASP A 584 -27.66 2.74 -9.78
CA ASP A 584 -27.52 2.25 -11.15
C ASP A 584 -28.48 3.06 -12.01
N TYR A 585 -27.96 3.75 -13.02
CA TYR A 585 -28.69 4.76 -13.78
C TYR A 585 -28.41 4.61 -15.27
N ASP A 586 -29.48 4.52 -16.06
CA ASP A 586 -29.42 4.64 -17.52
C ASP A 586 -29.81 6.07 -17.93
N GLU A 587 -28.85 6.82 -18.50
CA GLU A 587 -29.11 8.18 -18.99
C GLU A 587 -30.12 8.22 -20.15
N GLY A 588 -30.23 7.14 -20.93
CA GLY A 588 -31.10 7.06 -22.10
C GLY A 588 -32.58 6.89 -21.74
N SER A 589 -32.88 5.91 -20.88
CA SER A 589 -34.27 5.64 -20.45
C SER A 589 -34.70 6.38 -19.19
N GLY A 590 -33.74 6.81 -18.36
CA GLY A 590 -34.00 7.31 -17.01
C GLY A 590 -34.35 6.22 -15.98
N ASP A 591 -34.28 4.92 -16.36
CA ASP A 591 -34.46 3.83 -15.40
C ASP A 591 -33.33 3.85 -14.36
N CYS A 592 -33.70 3.56 -13.12
CA CYS A 592 -32.74 3.57 -12.03
C CYS A 592 -33.06 2.61 -10.90
N ALA A 593 -31.99 2.18 -10.23
CA ALA A 593 -32.04 1.41 -9.01
C ALA A 593 -31.12 2.00 -7.93
N PHE A 594 -31.49 1.77 -6.68
CA PHE A 594 -30.81 2.24 -5.49
C PHE A 594 -30.28 1.04 -4.71
N LEU A 595 -28.99 1.03 -4.41
CA LEU A 595 -28.40 -0.03 -3.60
C LEU A 595 -28.58 0.30 -2.11
N ILE A 596 -29.56 -0.36 -1.49
CA ILE A 596 -29.96 -0.09 -0.12
C ILE A 596 -29.32 -1.09 0.84
N LEU A 597 -28.76 -0.57 1.92
CA LEU A 597 -28.36 -1.28 3.13
C LEU A 597 -29.31 -0.88 4.27
N ASP A 598 -30.07 -1.85 4.73
CA ASP A 598 -31.18 -1.65 5.66
C ASP A 598 -30.72 -1.87 7.12
N PRO A 599 -30.66 -0.83 7.96
CA PRO A 599 -30.21 -0.97 9.35
C PRO A 599 -31.21 -1.72 10.25
N HIS A 600 -32.42 -2.04 9.78
CA HIS A 600 -33.46 -2.68 10.59
C HIS A 600 -33.32 -4.21 10.68
N TYR A 601 -32.29 -4.80 10.05
CA TYR A 601 -31.99 -6.22 10.22
C TYR A 601 -31.73 -6.52 11.70
N THR A 602 -32.26 -7.64 12.18
CA THR A 602 -32.20 -8.07 13.59
C THR A 602 -31.62 -9.48 13.74
N GLY A 603 -31.22 -10.09 12.62
CA GLY A 603 -30.73 -11.46 12.60
C GLY A 603 -29.23 -11.55 12.91
N SER A 604 -28.71 -12.78 12.86
CA SER A 604 -27.28 -13.05 13.03
C SER A 604 -26.44 -12.50 11.87
N GLU A 605 -25.15 -12.29 12.10
CA GLU A 605 -24.13 -11.91 11.10
C GLU A 605 -23.93 -13.02 10.02
N ASP A 606 -24.87 -13.12 9.08
CA ASP A 606 -24.89 -14.10 7.99
C ASP A 606 -25.13 -13.39 6.66
N HIS A 607 -24.05 -13.25 5.88
CA HIS A 607 -24.06 -12.58 4.58
C HIS A 607 -25.14 -13.13 3.64
N ARG A 608 -25.34 -14.46 3.59
CA ARG A 608 -26.32 -15.07 2.68
C ARG A 608 -27.74 -14.73 3.10
N LYS A 609 -28.04 -14.74 4.40
CA LYS A 609 -29.36 -14.34 4.90
C LYS A 609 -29.66 -12.87 4.65
N ILE A 610 -28.67 -11.99 4.81
CA ILE A 610 -28.82 -10.55 4.60
C ILE A 610 -29.11 -10.25 3.11
N VAL A 611 -28.31 -10.82 2.20
CA VAL A 611 -28.50 -10.63 0.75
C VAL A 611 -29.79 -11.28 0.27
N ASN A 612 -30.05 -12.55 0.60
CA ASN A 612 -31.27 -13.25 0.16
C ASN A 612 -32.55 -12.67 0.78
N GLY A 613 -32.45 -12.11 1.99
CA GLY A 613 -33.54 -11.39 2.65
C GLY A 613 -33.77 -9.98 2.09
N GLY A 614 -32.91 -9.50 1.20
CA GLY A 614 -33.02 -8.18 0.58
C GLY A 614 -32.72 -7.01 1.51
N TRP A 615 -32.02 -7.27 2.63
CA TRP A 615 -31.55 -6.27 3.61
C TRP A 615 -30.34 -5.48 3.08
N CYS A 616 -29.54 -6.10 2.20
CA CYS A 616 -28.61 -5.41 1.34
C CYS A 616 -28.92 -5.79 -0.12
N GLY A 617 -29.29 -4.83 -0.95
CA GLY A 617 -29.57 -5.11 -2.36
C GLY A 617 -30.18 -3.96 -3.14
N TRP A 618 -30.25 -4.14 -4.46
CA TRP A 618 -30.83 -3.18 -5.38
C TRP A 618 -32.35 -3.07 -5.25
N LYS A 619 -32.85 -1.84 -5.21
CA LYS A 619 -34.27 -1.50 -5.21
C LYS A 619 -34.54 -0.58 -6.40
N LYS A 620 -35.32 -1.05 -7.37
CA LYS A 620 -35.76 -0.20 -8.48
C LYS A 620 -36.62 0.95 -7.96
N ALA A 621 -36.50 2.12 -8.60
CA ALA A 621 -37.37 3.27 -8.34
C ALA A 621 -38.86 2.88 -8.44
N VAL A 622 -39.18 2.15 -9.51
CA VAL A 622 -40.48 1.54 -9.79
C VAL A 622 -40.23 0.07 -10.10
N ASP A 623 -40.85 -0.82 -9.34
CA ASP A 623 -40.70 -2.26 -9.58
C ASP A 623 -41.47 -2.73 -10.84
N SER A 624 -41.28 -3.98 -11.24
CA SER A 624 -41.94 -4.56 -12.41
C SER A 624 -43.47 -4.63 -12.30
N LYS A 625 -44.04 -4.35 -11.12
CA LYS A 625 -45.48 -4.28 -10.85
C LYS A 625 -45.98 -2.83 -10.76
N GLY A 626 -45.14 -1.85 -11.08
CA GLY A 626 -45.49 -0.43 -11.04
C GLY A 626 -45.50 0.17 -9.63
N LYS A 627 -44.97 -0.53 -8.62
CA LYS A 627 -44.92 -0.03 -7.24
C LYS A 627 -43.61 0.69 -7.00
N SER A 628 -43.69 1.92 -6.52
CA SER A 628 -42.50 2.70 -6.14
C SER A 628 -41.92 2.25 -4.82
N PHE A 629 -40.58 2.16 -4.76
CA PHE A 629 -39.86 1.86 -3.53
C PHE A 629 -39.97 3.02 -2.53
N PHE A 630 -39.76 4.25 -2.99
CA PHE A 630 -39.98 5.46 -2.20
C PHE A 630 -41.45 5.88 -2.27
N LEU A 631 -42.01 6.26 -1.12
CA LEU A 631 -43.42 6.62 -0.99
C LEU A 631 -43.65 8.06 -1.45
N HIS A 632 -44.57 8.26 -2.39
CA HIS A 632 -44.91 9.57 -2.96
C HIS A 632 -45.44 10.58 -1.92
N ASN A 633 -46.05 10.10 -0.84
CA ASN A 633 -46.65 10.95 0.19
C ASN A 633 -45.74 11.17 1.41
N LYS A 634 -44.43 10.94 1.26
CA LYS A 634 -43.43 11.11 2.32
C LYS A 634 -42.31 12.01 1.83
N PHE A 635 -41.84 12.87 2.73
CA PHE A 635 -40.62 13.63 2.52
C PHE A 635 -39.40 12.75 2.82
N TYR A 636 -38.28 13.06 2.17
CA TYR A 636 -37.00 12.38 2.40
C TYR A 636 -35.88 13.40 2.50
N ASN A 637 -34.98 13.20 3.47
CA ASN A 637 -33.76 13.99 3.62
C ASN A 637 -32.57 13.05 3.45
N LEU A 638 -31.72 13.35 2.47
CA LEU A 638 -30.50 12.60 2.23
C LEU A 638 -29.32 13.38 2.80
N LEU A 639 -28.55 12.73 3.67
CA LEU A 639 -27.26 13.22 4.15
C LEU A 639 -26.16 12.65 3.27
N LEU A 640 -25.40 13.51 2.62
CA LEU A 640 -24.27 13.18 1.77
C LEU A 640 -22.97 13.68 2.41
N PRO A 641 -22.26 12.83 3.18
CA PRO A 641 -20.98 13.18 3.79
C PRO A 641 -19.93 13.51 2.73
N GLN A 642 -19.24 14.62 2.87
CA GLN A 642 -18.18 15.03 1.95
C GLN A 642 -16.84 14.48 2.42
N ARG A 643 -16.02 14.03 1.47
CA ARG A 643 -14.67 13.56 1.73
C ARG A 643 -13.78 14.74 2.13
N PRO A 644 -13.11 14.72 3.29
CA PRO A 644 -12.09 15.71 3.61
C PRO A 644 -10.95 15.62 2.59
N ASN A 645 -10.49 16.76 2.10
CA ASN A 645 -9.31 16.80 1.25
C ASN A 645 -8.05 16.58 2.11
N MET A 646 -7.51 15.37 2.08
CA MET A 646 -6.44 14.94 2.96
C MET A 646 -5.49 13.99 2.23
N VAL A 647 -4.19 14.10 2.50
CA VAL A 647 -3.11 13.24 1.99
C VAL A 647 -2.23 12.77 3.11
#